data_AF-A0A2D5PNN7-F1
#
_entry.id   AF-A0A2D5PNN7-F1
#
_cell.length_a   1.000
_cell.length_b   1.000
_cell.length_c   1.000
_cell.angle_alpha   90.00
_cell.angle_beta   90.00
_cell.angle_gamma   90.00
#
_symmetry.space_group_name_H-M   'P 1'
#
loop_
_entity.id
_entity.type
_entity.pdbx_description
1 polymer ?
#
loop_
_entity_poly.entity_id
_entity_poly.type
_entity_poly.pdbx_seq_one_letter_code
_entity_poly.pdbx_strand_id
1 'polypeptide(L)'
;MIGMKLASIEKDKQPSQEILRLFEKTRVAYLSAIHDPTEYSSRWRKAVDTITEAYNETDTAGKEMRNFIEEKELEDKDVKDPSSRQAKELFEKIKLLRYSSSVVSDPFASMFKDNVLEELLDNPESMVKFVHYALRDDNKALSDEIYSVKGMQPDTITEGLMGLDIESDDIPLYIIEHYGDGKDSKKVESKVKSAMDMLELIFFSKNNEKDWEELKDIEGVEKSVPSDEKKSISQFIVPNKPMYRIFEVDDIEELRGFSGDWYVQEKFDGMRIQLHKLDNNVKVYSYNEKDITDKCKEQVKELKKKEYGDCILDAELVLFDGDDPLHRADTIAHVFKGKYKDATLRCHVFDIIRHEAQTLVDEELENRMTILFNNYSSKSGEAIAYPSKKDTRQADNLKDIDKYAKEIMENPASEGVVIKDSTSTYYVGTKKNPKWIKLKKFVDLDVIVLDKKKTKSNLYSYTVGVGPIPDDMDGQEIDGRKYLNVGKALNTKESVEIGGIIRVKVDEVKKKGEGFSLFSAKVIEIPEVEYPDKLITLELLSQDTKKSLNYSVEAFTKGVKITDHIHGETNAILKFDLDGFTLYGYEEDNLMSKNATLDIDLWKQQAIEIMKSKQSDLTVAMFQYLKTDGDKTPKQLHNFLKEKHADLYEDVLESDEKKLKQWSVLRDGISEKDDKISADNDKIMQEEEIKKEDIKAVDGEYKTPPELREGIFKLYAREDDNLTLAIKLKTENMFWTINIENEKEMFDLFGAAGKYPAEVAKTVPKGKVVDSGKIRLGIQRDGYHEYFLEGNKFETKMHYRVLKVDGEQMWLAWTGFKQTPADKEGDEGKWNIYEDRYNKLPLPTEE
;
A
#
# COMPACT_ATOMS: atom_id res chain seq x y z
N MET A 1 39.45 26.69 10.12
CA MET A 1 39.83 25.33 9.69
C MET A 1 38.55 24.57 9.45
N ILE A 2 38.39 24.11 8.21
CA ILE A 2 37.64 22.94 7.73
C ILE A 2 36.23 22.73 8.33
N GLY A 3 35.22 23.07 7.52
CA GLY A 3 33.91 22.44 7.60
C GLY A 3 33.95 21.08 6.89
N MET A 4 33.22 20.10 7.43
CA MET A 4 32.82 18.90 6.70
C MET A 4 31.31 18.95 6.52
N LYS A 5 30.90 18.98 5.24
CA LYS A 5 29.54 18.70 4.80
C LYS A 5 29.24 17.22 5.08
N LEU A 6 28.10 16.96 5.69
CA LEU A 6 27.44 15.66 5.64
C LEU A 6 26.99 15.42 4.21
N ALA A 7 27.57 14.40 3.56
CA ALA A 7 27.09 13.85 2.30
C ALA A 7 25.86 13.00 2.58
N SER A 8 24.87 13.14 1.70
CA SER A 8 23.71 12.28 1.55
C SER A 8 24.12 10.81 1.46
N ILE A 9 23.50 9.94 2.23
CA ILE A 9 23.56 8.49 2.03
C ILE A 9 22.73 8.22 0.77
N GLU A 10 23.41 8.01 -0.35
CA GLU A 10 22.85 7.50 -1.60
C GLU A 10 22.30 6.09 -1.34
N LYS A 11 21.12 5.78 -1.90
CA LYS A 11 20.64 4.40 -2.04
C LYS A 11 21.67 3.64 -2.88
N ASP A 12 22.37 2.67 -2.31
CA ASP A 12 23.17 1.73 -3.08
C ASP A 12 22.26 1.03 -4.10
N LYS A 13 22.44 1.33 -5.39
CA LYS A 13 21.85 0.57 -6.49
C LYS A 13 22.54 -0.80 -6.49
N GLN A 14 21.77 -1.89 -6.54
CA GLN A 14 22.38 -3.21 -6.69
C GLN A 14 23.10 -3.29 -8.06
N PRO A 15 24.41 -3.63 -8.09
CA PRO A 15 25.19 -3.61 -9.33
C PRO A 15 24.63 -4.52 -10.44
N SER A 16 23.97 -5.62 -10.07
CA SER A 16 23.26 -6.53 -10.99
C SER A 16 22.09 -5.85 -11.69
N GLN A 17 21.27 -5.10 -10.96
CA GLN A 17 20.12 -4.37 -11.50
C GLN A 17 20.56 -3.21 -12.41
N GLU A 18 21.69 -2.58 -12.12
CA GLU A 18 22.26 -1.52 -12.95
C GLU A 18 22.79 -2.05 -14.29
N ILE A 19 23.49 -3.20 -14.27
CA ILE A 19 23.94 -3.88 -15.50
C ILE A 19 22.74 -4.35 -16.34
N LEU A 20 21.69 -4.91 -15.71
CA LEU A 20 20.47 -5.34 -16.41
C LEU A 20 19.74 -4.16 -17.05
N ARG A 21 19.58 -3.05 -16.32
CA ARG A 21 18.94 -1.83 -16.83
C ARG A 21 19.73 -1.22 -17.98
N LEU A 22 21.07 -1.17 -17.84
CA LEU A 22 21.95 -0.64 -18.87
C LEU A 22 21.89 -1.51 -20.15
N PHE A 23 21.87 -2.83 -20.00
CA PHE A 23 21.71 -3.76 -21.12
C PHE A 23 20.40 -3.50 -21.87
N GLU A 24 19.25 -3.47 -21.18
CA GLU A 24 17.95 -3.30 -21.85
C GLU A 24 17.84 -1.95 -22.56
N LYS A 25 18.32 -0.87 -21.92
CA LYS A 25 18.38 0.47 -22.53
C LYS A 25 19.24 0.46 -23.80
N THR A 26 20.38 -0.20 -23.75
CA THR A 26 21.32 -0.32 -24.88
C THR A 26 20.75 -1.16 -26.01
N ARG A 27 20.16 -2.32 -25.68
CA ARG A 27 19.53 -3.24 -26.65
C ARG A 27 18.43 -2.56 -27.43
N VAL A 28 17.50 -1.92 -26.73
CA VAL A 28 16.38 -1.23 -27.38
C VAL A 28 16.90 -0.09 -28.24
N ALA A 29 17.82 0.73 -27.73
CA ALA A 29 18.37 1.84 -28.51
C ALA A 29 19.13 1.39 -29.76
N TYR A 30 19.93 0.32 -29.67
CA TYR A 30 20.72 -0.20 -30.78
C TYR A 30 19.84 -0.86 -31.85
N LEU A 31 18.97 -1.78 -31.46
CA LEU A 31 18.13 -2.53 -32.39
C LEU A 31 17.11 -1.64 -33.10
N SER A 32 16.51 -0.68 -32.38
CA SER A 32 15.63 0.32 -33.00
C SER A 32 16.41 1.18 -34.01
N ALA A 33 17.63 1.59 -33.69
CA ALA A 33 18.45 2.41 -34.59
C ALA A 33 19.02 1.66 -35.79
N ILE A 34 19.19 0.33 -35.71
CA ILE A 34 19.49 -0.54 -36.87
C ILE A 34 18.25 -0.70 -37.76
N HIS A 35 17.06 -0.79 -37.17
CA HIS A 35 15.80 -1.00 -37.91
C HIS A 35 15.34 0.27 -38.64
N ASP A 36 15.33 1.42 -37.95
CA ASP A 36 15.06 2.73 -38.54
C ASP A 36 16.12 3.75 -38.06
N PRO A 37 17.23 3.88 -38.81
CA PRO A 37 18.30 4.81 -38.47
C PRO A 37 17.85 6.27 -38.50
N THR A 38 16.87 6.63 -39.33
CA THR A 38 16.39 8.01 -39.45
C THR A 38 15.66 8.49 -38.21
N GLU A 39 14.88 7.61 -37.57
CA GLU A 39 14.12 7.93 -36.37
C GLU A 39 14.92 7.73 -35.08
N TYR A 40 15.65 6.60 -34.97
CA TYR A 40 16.19 6.15 -33.68
C TYR A 40 17.70 6.32 -33.50
N SER A 41 18.44 6.84 -34.48
CA SER A 41 19.87 7.16 -34.30
C SER A 41 20.15 8.09 -33.12
N SER A 42 19.22 9.00 -32.81
CA SER A 42 19.35 9.89 -31.64
C SER A 42 19.27 9.13 -30.31
N ARG A 43 18.45 8.06 -30.25
CA ARG A 43 18.30 7.18 -29.09
C ARG A 43 19.55 6.34 -28.87
N TRP A 44 20.14 5.82 -29.95
CA TRP A 44 21.42 5.11 -29.88
C TRP A 44 22.55 6.00 -29.34
N ARG A 45 22.69 7.23 -29.86
CA ARG A 45 23.72 8.17 -29.36
C ARG A 45 23.59 8.46 -27.86
N LYS A 46 22.36 8.64 -27.37
CA LYS A 46 22.08 8.81 -25.94
C LYS A 46 22.39 7.56 -25.12
N ALA A 47 22.16 6.37 -25.66
CA ALA A 47 22.53 5.12 -25.01
C ALA A 47 24.05 4.98 -24.91
N VAL A 48 24.79 5.30 -25.98
CA VAL A 48 26.27 5.40 -25.94
C VAL A 48 26.75 6.38 -24.87
N ASP A 49 26.12 7.56 -24.77
CA ASP A 49 26.47 8.53 -23.72
C ASP A 49 26.20 7.97 -22.31
N THR A 50 25.07 7.28 -22.11
CA THR A 50 24.76 6.60 -20.84
C THR A 50 25.77 5.49 -20.50
N ILE A 51 26.20 4.70 -21.50
CA ILE A 51 27.22 3.67 -21.31
C ILE A 51 28.54 4.31 -20.89
N THR A 52 28.93 5.42 -21.51
CA THR A 52 30.16 6.15 -21.17
C THR A 52 30.09 6.75 -19.77
N GLU A 53 28.94 7.29 -19.37
CA GLU A 53 28.72 7.78 -18.01
C GLU A 53 28.87 6.64 -17.00
N ALA A 54 28.13 5.53 -17.18
CA ALA A 54 28.21 4.36 -16.30
C ALA A 54 29.61 3.72 -16.26
N TYR A 55 30.31 3.67 -17.39
CA TYR A 55 31.69 3.19 -17.48
C TYR A 55 32.67 4.02 -16.64
N ASN A 56 32.41 5.33 -16.48
CA ASN A 56 33.26 6.25 -15.73
C ASN A 56 32.94 6.28 -14.23
N GLU A 57 31.85 5.64 -13.80
CA GLU A 57 31.52 5.54 -12.39
C GLU A 57 32.55 4.67 -11.63
N THR A 58 32.72 4.98 -10.34
CA THR A 58 33.70 4.30 -9.46
C THR A 58 33.08 3.16 -8.65
N ASP A 59 31.80 2.93 -8.87
CA ASP A 59 30.96 1.91 -8.26
C ASP A 59 31.27 0.51 -8.82
N THR A 60 30.57 -0.50 -8.33
CA THR A 60 30.82 -1.90 -8.70
C THR A 60 30.40 -2.18 -10.15
N ALA A 61 29.33 -1.57 -10.66
CA ALA A 61 28.90 -1.76 -12.05
C ALA A 61 29.90 -1.11 -13.02
N GLY A 62 30.36 0.12 -12.77
CA GLY A 62 31.37 0.78 -13.59
C GLY A 62 32.72 0.04 -13.58
N LYS A 63 33.11 -0.57 -12.45
CA LYS A 63 34.30 -1.45 -12.39
C LYS A 63 34.15 -2.69 -13.24
N GLU A 64 32.98 -3.32 -13.23
CA GLU A 64 32.73 -4.52 -14.01
C GLU A 64 32.65 -4.23 -15.52
N MET A 65 32.08 -3.09 -15.92
CA MET A 65 32.10 -2.62 -17.32
C MET A 65 33.52 -2.52 -17.91
N ARG A 66 34.49 -2.09 -17.10
CA ARG A 66 35.92 -2.00 -17.49
C ARG A 66 36.58 -3.36 -17.76
N ASN A 67 35.98 -4.47 -17.34
CA ASN A 67 36.45 -5.81 -17.69
C ASN A 67 36.07 -6.23 -19.11
N PHE A 68 35.05 -5.60 -19.71
CA PHE A 68 34.48 -5.98 -21.02
C PHE A 68 34.67 -4.93 -22.12
N ILE A 69 34.76 -3.64 -21.74
CA ILE A 69 34.83 -2.50 -22.66
C ILE A 69 36.14 -1.75 -22.42
N GLU A 70 36.83 -1.37 -23.50
CA GLU A 70 38.00 -0.50 -23.43
C GLU A 70 37.62 0.96 -23.68
N GLU A 71 38.23 1.90 -22.95
CA GLU A 71 37.96 3.35 -23.05
C GLU A 71 38.04 3.87 -24.51
N LYS A 72 39.02 3.41 -25.27
CA LYS A 72 39.21 3.79 -26.69
C LYS A 72 38.02 3.43 -27.59
N GLU A 73 37.21 2.44 -27.20
CA GLU A 73 36.03 2.00 -27.96
C GLU A 73 34.84 2.93 -27.74
N LEU A 74 34.75 3.55 -26.56
CA LEU A 74 33.74 4.56 -26.24
C LEU A 74 34.09 5.94 -26.82
N GLU A 75 35.38 6.22 -27.01
CA GLU A 75 35.89 7.44 -27.63
C GLU A 75 35.87 7.42 -29.18
N ASP A 76 35.66 6.24 -29.79
CA ASP A 76 35.62 6.10 -31.25
C ASP A 76 34.42 6.88 -31.82
N LYS A 77 34.69 7.78 -32.76
CA LYS A 77 33.65 8.65 -33.34
C LYS A 77 32.57 7.87 -34.08
N ASP A 78 32.90 6.69 -34.58
CA ASP A 78 31.98 5.85 -35.34
C ASP A 78 31.06 5.03 -34.43
N VAL A 79 31.34 4.93 -33.12
CA VAL A 79 30.50 4.17 -32.16
C VAL A 79 29.09 4.76 -32.02
N LYS A 80 28.94 6.06 -32.30
CA LYS A 80 27.67 6.80 -32.29
C LYS A 80 26.84 6.64 -33.58
N ASP A 81 27.40 6.03 -34.62
CA ASP A 81 26.67 5.62 -35.81
C ASP A 81 26.18 4.18 -35.63
N PRO A 82 24.86 3.92 -35.48
CA PRO A 82 24.34 2.58 -35.22
C PRO A 82 24.67 1.58 -36.33
N SER A 83 24.92 2.05 -37.56
CA SER A 83 25.27 1.21 -38.71
C SER A 83 26.76 0.81 -38.77
N SER A 84 27.59 1.40 -37.91
CA SER A 84 29.03 1.12 -37.89
C SER A 84 29.36 -0.23 -37.27
N ARG A 85 30.54 -0.76 -37.62
CA ARG A 85 31.08 -1.96 -36.98
C ARG A 85 31.33 -1.73 -35.49
N GLN A 86 31.78 -0.53 -35.13
CA GLN A 86 32.09 -0.13 -33.76
C GLN A 86 30.85 -0.10 -32.86
N ALA A 87 29.72 0.42 -33.36
CA ALA A 87 28.46 0.39 -32.61
C ALA A 87 27.97 -1.03 -32.36
N LYS A 88 28.11 -1.91 -33.35
CA LYS A 88 27.82 -3.34 -33.22
C LYS A 88 28.72 -4.00 -32.17
N GLU A 89 30.02 -3.73 -32.21
CA GLU A 89 30.97 -4.29 -31.26
C GLU A 89 30.72 -3.82 -29.83
N LEU A 90 30.37 -2.55 -29.64
CA LEU A 90 29.96 -2.03 -28.33
C LEU A 90 28.69 -2.71 -27.82
N PHE A 91 27.67 -2.88 -28.68
CA PHE A 91 26.46 -3.59 -28.31
C PHE A 91 26.73 -5.05 -27.91
N GLU A 92 27.54 -5.78 -28.69
CA GLU A 92 27.91 -7.17 -28.37
C GLU A 92 28.73 -7.27 -27.07
N LYS A 93 29.53 -6.25 -26.73
CA LYS A 93 30.26 -6.21 -25.45
C LYS A 93 29.37 -5.91 -24.25
N ILE A 94 28.39 -5.02 -24.40
CA ILE A 94 27.36 -4.78 -23.38
C ILE A 94 26.49 -6.02 -23.20
N LYS A 95 26.20 -6.72 -24.31
CA LYS A 95 25.56 -8.03 -24.30
C LYS A 95 26.41 -9.03 -23.50
N LEU A 96 27.70 -9.16 -23.82
CA LEU A 96 28.61 -10.04 -23.10
C LEU A 96 28.74 -9.69 -21.61
N LEU A 97 28.77 -8.40 -21.27
CA LEU A 97 28.74 -7.92 -19.88
C LEU A 97 27.50 -8.42 -19.14
N ARG A 98 26.30 -8.36 -19.73
CA ARG A 98 25.09 -8.93 -19.11
C ARG A 98 25.25 -10.44 -18.84
N TYR A 99 25.81 -11.18 -19.79
CA TYR A 99 25.71 -12.65 -19.79
C TYR A 99 26.97 -13.38 -19.27
N SER A 100 28.07 -12.68 -19.07
CA SER A 100 29.35 -13.26 -18.62
C SER A 100 29.94 -12.56 -17.41
N SER A 101 29.30 -11.48 -16.93
CA SER A 101 29.69 -10.85 -15.68
C SER A 101 29.40 -11.76 -14.49
N SER A 102 30.36 -11.86 -13.58
CA SER A 102 30.17 -12.53 -12.28
C SER A 102 29.16 -11.83 -11.37
N VAL A 103 28.66 -10.66 -11.77
CA VAL A 103 27.71 -9.81 -11.06
C VAL A 103 26.25 -10.12 -11.45
N VAL A 104 25.99 -10.83 -12.56
CA VAL A 104 24.64 -11.22 -13.04
C VAL A 104 24.50 -12.75 -12.95
N SER A 105 23.73 -13.25 -11.98
CA SER A 105 23.66 -14.68 -11.65
C SER A 105 22.72 -15.47 -12.58
N ASP A 106 23.27 -16.25 -13.52
CA ASP A 106 22.56 -17.34 -14.22
C ASP A 106 23.28 -18.68 -13.93
N PRO A 107 22.65 -19.60 -13.18
CA PRO A 107 23.29 -20.85 -12.78
C PRO A 107 23.46 -21.86 -13.93
N PHE A 108 22.57 -21.87 -14.91
CA PHE A 108 22.68 -22.77 -16.06
C PHE A 108 23.76 -22.28 -17.02
N ALA A 109 23.85 -20.98 -17.27
CA ALA A 109 24.94 -20.39 -18.05
C ALA A 109 26.30 -20.58 -17.35
N SER A 110 26.33 -20.51 -16.01
CA SER A 110 27.55 -20.77 -15.24
C SER A 110 28.05 -22.21 -15.39
N MET A 111 27.13 -23.18 -15.46
CA MET A 111 27.47 -24.60 -15.57
C MET A 111 27.73 -25.06 -17.02
N PHE A 112 26.89 -24.64 -17.97
CA PHE A 112 26.87 -25.14 -19.35
C PHE A 112 27.36 -24.13 -20.39
N LYS A 113 27.63 -22.87 -19.99
CA LYS A 113 28.13 -21.79 -20.86
C LYS A 113 27.23 -21.55 -22.06
N ASP A 114 27.76 -21.55 -23.28
CA ASP A 114 26.99 -21.29 -24.50
C ASP A 114 26.11 -22.48 -24.93
N ASN A 115 26.18 -23.63 -24.26
CA ASN A 115 25.50 -24.87 -24.64
C ASN A 115 24.22 -25.13 -23.84
N VAL A 116 23.70 -24.14 -23.09
CA VAL A 116 22.53 -24.33 -22.20
C VAL A 116 21.33 -24.87 -22.97
N LEU A 117 21.02 -24.32 -24.15
CA LEU A 117 19.88 -24.77 -24.94
C LEU A 117 20.03 -26.22 -25.42
N GLU A 118 21.22 -26.60 -25.89
CA GLU A 118 21.50 -27.98 -26.32
C GLU A 118 21.33 -28.95 -25.16
N GLU A 119 21.89 -28.61 -23.98
CA GLU A 119 21.76 -29.40 -22.77
C GLU A 119 20.29 -29.56 -22.34
N LEU A 120 19.51 -28.47 -22.30
CA LEU A 120 18.09 -28.53 -21.94
C LEU A 120 17.29 -29.37 -22.95
N LEU A 121 17.59 -29.29 -24.24
CA LEU A 121 16.88 -30.06 -25.26
C LEU A 121 17.23 -31.55 -25.27
N ASP A 122 18.48 -31.90 -24.99
CA ASP A 122 19.00 -33.26 -25.10
C ASP A 122 18.98 -34.04 -23.78
N ASN A 123 19.01 -33.35 -22.63
CA ASN A 123 18.96 -33.95 -21.30
C ASN A 123 17.64 -33.64 -20.56
N PRO A 124 16.72 -34.62 -20.46
CA PRO A 124 15.47 -34.45 -19.74
C PRO A 124 15.63 -34.09 -18.26
N GLU A 125 16.68 -34.56 -17.57
CA GLU A 125 16.89 -34.23 -16.15
C GLU A 125 17.23 -32.74 -15.97
N SER A 126 18.10 -32.20 -16.85
CA SER A 126 18.45 -30.78 -16.85
C SER A 126 17.23 -29.92 -17.16
N MET A 127 16.36 -30.34 -18.09
CA MET A 127 15.11 -29.66 -18.37
C MET A 127 14.13 -29.69 -17.18
N VAL A 128 13.99 -30.82 -16.48
CA VAL A 128 13.14 -30.92 -15.28
C VAL A 128 13.63 -30.03 -14.15
N LYS A 129 14.95 -29.95 -13.94
CA LYS A 129 15.56 -29.04 -12.95
C LYS A 129 15.33 -27.59 -13.32
N PHE A 130 15.50 -27.24 -14.60
CA PHE A 130 15.23 -25.90 -15.09
C PHE A 130 13.77 -25.50 -14.91
N VAL A 131 12.82 -26.37 -15.29
CA VAL A 131 11.39 -26.12 -15.13
C VAL A 131 11.03 -25.95 -13.66
N HIS A 132 11.57 -26.77 -12.76
CA HIS A 132 11.35 -26.61 -11.32
C HIS A 132 11.92 -25.29 -10.79
N TYR A 133 13.12 -24.91 -11.22
CA TYR A 133 13.74 -23.63 -10.89
C TYR A 133 12.95 -22.43 -11.42
N ALA A 134 12.35 -22.57 -12.61
CA ALA A 134 11.53 -21.54 -13.22
C ALA A 134 10.21 -21.32 -12.48
N LEU A 135 9.56 -22.40 -12.00
CA LEU A 135 8.25 -22.33 -11.35
C LEU A 135 8.27 -21.83 -9.92
N ARG A 136 9.34 -22.12 -9.17
CA ARG A 136 9.37 -21.82 -7.73
C ARG A 136 9.70 -20.34 -7.47
N ASP A 137 9.15 -19.81 -6.38
CA ASP A 137 9.44 -18.49 -5.81
C ASP A 137 10.46 -18.54 -4.67
N ASP A 138 10.78 -19.74 -4.18
CA ASP A 138 11.73 -19.99 -3.11
C ASP A 138 13.12 -20.40 -3.63
N ASN A 139 14.05 -20.58 -2.69
CA ASN A 139 15.43 -20.98 -2.99
C ASN A 139 15.71 -22.48 -2.87
N LYS A 140 14.69 -23.33 -2.80
CA LYS A 140 14.83 -24.76 -2.48
C LYS A 140 14.53 -25.63 -3.68
N ALA A 141 15.45 -26.53 -4.02
CA ALA A 141 15.14 -27.59 -4.97
C ALA A 141 14.26 -28.67 -4.32
N LEU A 142 13.68 -29.54 -5.14
CA LEU A 142 13.01 -30.73 -4.61
C LEU A 142 14.02 -31.59 -3.87
N SER A 143 13.60 -32.20 -2.77
CA SER A 143 14.48 -33.09 -2.00
C SER A 143 15.06 -34.22 -2.85
N ASP A 144 16.28 -34.65 -2.55
CA ASP A 144 16.98 -35.74 -3.23
C ASP A 144 16.13 -37.02 -3.36
N GLU A 145 15.30 -37.31 -2.35
CA GLU A 145 14.37 -38.45 -2.37
C GLU A 145 13.38 -38.35 -3.53
N ILE A 146 12.88 -37.15 -3.87
CA ILE A 146 11.89 -36.93 -4.93
C ILE A 146 12.52 -37.12 -6.32
N TYR A 147 13.71 -36.58 -6.57
CA TYR A 147 14.43 -36.83 -7.82
C TYR A 147 14.80 -38.33 -7.99
N SER A 148 15.10 -39.01 -6.89
CA SER A 148 15.46 -40.44 -6.91
C SER A 148 14.34 -41.38 -7.35
N VAL A 149 13.06 -40.94 -7.30
CA VAL A 149 11.88 -41.74 -7.70
C VAL A 149 11.96 -42.23 -9.15
N LYS A 150 12.68 -41.51 -10.02
CA LYS A 150 12.96 -41.90 -11.41
C LYS A 150 14.43 -42.17 -11.69
N GLY A 151 15.26 -42.27 -10.66
CA GLY A 151 16.71 -42.45 -10.78
C GLY A 151 17.44 -41.18 -11.24
N MET A 152 16.81 -40.00 -11.14
CA MET A 152 17.45 -38.72 -11.46
C MET A 152 18.46 -38.32 -10.39
N GLN A 153 19.48 -37.58 -10.78
CA GLN A 153 20.40 -37.00 -9.81
C GLN A 153 19.78 -35.78 -9.11
N PRO A 154 20.11 -35.53 -7.83
CA PRO A 154 19.72 -34.30 -7.13
C PRO A 154 20.00 -33.02 -7.92
N ASP A 155 19.20 -31.98 -7.69
CA ASP A 155 19.42 -30.68 -8.32
C ASP A 155 20.55 -29.93 -7.60
N THR A 156 21.79 -30.12 -8.08
CA THR A 156 22.95 -29.37 -7.62
C THR A 156 23.18 -28.08 -8.40
N ILE A 157 22.31 -27.75 -9.36
CA ILE A 157 22.46 -26.58 -10.24
C ILE A 157 21.80 -25.38 -9.59
N THR A 158 20.61 -25.58 -9.03
CA THR A 158 19.77 -24.49 -8.55
C THR A 158 19.52 -24.50 -7.05
N GLU A 159 19.96 -25.53 -6.32
CA GLU A 159 19.80 -25.59 -4.86
C GLU A 159 20.43 -24.36 -4.18
N GLY A 160 19.66 -23.70 -3.32
CA GLY A 160 20.06 -22.48 -2.62
C GLY A 160 19.90 -21.19 -3.44
N LEU A 161 19.45 -21.27 -4.70
CA LEU A 161 19.18 -20.10 -5.55
C LEU A 161 17.68 -19.82 -5.62
N MET A 162 17.30 -18.55 -5.43
CA MET A 162 15.92 -18.09 -5.62
C MET A 162 15.44 -18.45 -7.04
N GLY A 163 14.29 -19.13 -7.11
CA GLY A 163 13.65 -19.48 -8.37
C GLY A 163 13.17 -18.25 -9.14
N LEU A 164 12.80 -18.47 -10.40
CA LEU A 164 12.48 -17.38 -11.32
C LEU A 164 11.05 -16.89 -11.21
N ASP A 165 10.17 -17.63 -10.52
CA ASP A 165 8.75 -17.33 -10.36
C ASP A 165 8.05 -17.01 -11.70
N ILE A 166 8.13 -17.98 -12.64
CA ILE A 166 7.62 -17.89 -14.01
C ILE A 166 6.42 -18.81 -14.16
N GLU A 167 5.34 -18.27 -14.70
CA GLU A 167 4.13 -19.02 -15.03
C GLU A 167 4.44 -20.21 -15.94
N SER A 168 3.82 -21.36 -15.68
CA SER A 168 4.15 -22.61 -16.38
C SER A 168 4.05 -22.54 -17.91
N ASP A 169 3.15 -21.70 -18.43
CA ASP A 169 2.94 -21.47 -19.86
C ASP A 169 4.03 -20.58 -20.50
N ASP A 170 4.76 -19.78 -19.71
CA ASP A 170 5.76 -18.82 -20.17
C ASP A 170 7.21 -19.38 -20.13
N ILE A 171 7.44 -20.51 -19.46
CA ILE A 171 8.75 -21.17 -19.37
C ILE A 171 9.36 -21.50 -20.75
N PRO A 172 8.61 -22.01 -21.76
CA PRO A 172 9.17 -22.24 -23.09
C PRO A 172 9.65 -20.95 -23.75
N LEU A 173 8.90 -19.86 -23.59
CA LEU A 173 9.25 -18.55 -24.14
C LEU A 173 10.53 -18.03 -23.48
N TYR A 174 10.63 -18.16 -22.15
CA TYR A 174 11.84 -17.81 -21.41
C TYR A 174 13.07 -18.54 -21.95
N ILE A 175 13.03 -19.88 -22.11
CA ILE A 175 14.17 -20.65 -22.64
C ILE A 175 14.54 -20.21 -24.06
N ILE A 176 13.55 -19.95 -24.92
CA ILE A 176 13.77 -19.50 -26.30
C ILE A 176 14.44 -18.12 -26.33
N GLU A 177 14.02 -17.20 -25.46
CA GLU A 177 14.55 -15.84 -25.40
C GLU A 177 15.93 -15.77 -24.73
N HIS A 178 16.18 -16.62 -23.74
CA HIS A 178 17.40 -16.58 -22.92
C HIS A 178 18.53 -17.46 -23.47
N TYR A 179 18.19 -18.60 -24.09
CA TYR A 179 19.18 -19.56 -24.59
C TYR A 179 19.03 -19.90 -26.08
N GLY A 180 17.92 -19.48 -26.72
CA GLY A 180 17.60 -19.80 -28.11
C GLY A 180 18.29 -18.94 -29.17
N ASP A 181 18.43 -19.50 -30.38
CA ASP A 181 18.86 -18.78 -31.59
C ASP A 181 17.68 -18.37 -32.50
N GLY A 182 16.45 -18.63 -32.05
CA GLY A 182 15.19 -18.36 -32.77
C GLY A 182 14.69 -19.46 -33.72
N LYS A 183 15.35 -20.63 -33.82
CA LYS A 183 14.95 -21.71 -34.77
C LYS A 183 14.22 -22.91 -34.16
N ASP A 184 14.36 -23.17 -32.86
CA ASP A 184 13.95 -24.42 -32.21
C ASP A 184 12.67 -24.34 -31.34
N SER A 185 11.83 -23.31 -31.50
CA SER A 185 10.69 -23.00 -30.61
C SER A 185 9.76 -24.17 -30.33
N LYS A 186 9.31 -24.89 -31.36
CA LYS A 186 8.42 -26.06 -31.21
C LYS A 186 9.07 -27.24 -30.48
N LYS A 187 10.40 -27.38 -30.60
CA LYS A 187 11.16 -28.43 -29.92
C LYS A 187 11.29 -28.10 -28.43
N VAL A 188 11.50 -26.83 -28.07
CA VAL A 188 11.53 -26.34 -26.69
C VAL A 188 10.16 -26.54 -26.03
N GLU A 189 9.07 -26.07 -26.64
CA GLU A 189 7.70 -26.26 -26.11
C GLU A 189 7.39 -27.73 -25.80
N SER A 190 7.71 -28.64 -26.73
CA SER A 190 7.49 -30.07 -26.54
C SER A 190 8.32 -30.66 -25.39
N LYS A 191 9.54 -30.15 -25.18
CA LYS A 191 10.46 -30.63 -24.14
C LYS A 191 10.09 -30.10 -22.77
N VAL A 192 9.71 -28.82 -22.66
CA VAL A 192 9.16 -28.24 -21.42
C VAL A 192 7.89 -28.97 -21.00
N LYS A 193 6.97 -29.23 -21.94
CA LYS A 193 5.75 -30.01 -21.63
C LYS A 193 6.08 -31.41 -21.10
N SER A 194 7.01 -32.11 -21.74
CA SER A 194 7.42 -33.45 -21.28
C SER A 194 8.11 -33.41 -19.91
N ALA A 195 8.82 -32.33 -19.61
CA ALA A 195 9.45 -32.12 -18.30
C ALA A 195 8.42 -31.76 -17.22
N MET A 196 7.39 -30.97 -17.54
CA MET A 196 6.24 -30.69 -16.66
C MET A 196 5.51 -31.98 -16.28
N ASP A 197 5.18 -32.83 -17.25
CA ASP A 197 4.51 -34.13 -17.00
C ASP A 197 5.39 -35.03 -16.09
N MET A 198 6.71 -34.95 -16.25
CA MET A 198 7.67 -35.71 -15.46
C MET A 198 7.84 -35.16 -14.05
N LEU A 199 7.87 -33.83 -13.90
CA LEU A 199 7.92 -33.10 -12.64
C LEU A 199 6.67 -33.38 -11.81
N GLU A 200 5.48 -33.32 -12.43
CA GLU A 200 4.19 -33.66 -11.81
C GLU A 200 4.21 -35.07 -11.21
N LEU A 201 4.71 -36.03 -11.98
CA LEU A 201 4.72 -37.43 -11.60
C LEU A 201 5.70 -37.73 -10.44
N ILE A 202 6.85 -37.07 -10.39
CA ILE A 202 7.79 -37.22 -9.26
C ILE A 202 7.29 -36.46 -8.03
N PHE A 203 6.64 -35.31 -8.22
CA PHE A 203 6.11 -34.47 -7.14
C PHE A 203 4.98 -35.16 -6.37
N PHE A 204 4.04 -35.83 -7.07
CA PHE A 204 2.94 -36.60 -6.44
C PHE A 204 3.35 -37.84 -5.67
N SER A 205 4.64 -38.22 -5.67
CA SER A 205 5.12 -39.35 -4.88
C SER A 205 5.16 -39.07 -3.37
N LYS A 206 5.21 -37.80 -2.98
CA LYS A 206 5.36 -37.34 -1.59
C LYS A 206 4.49 -36.12 -1.24
N ASN A 207 3.97 -35.40 -2.24
CA ASN A 207 3.13 -34.21 -2.08
C ASN A 207 1.71 -34.46 -2.63
N ASN A 208 0.76 -33.60 -2.27
CA ASN A 208 -0.65 -33.71 -2.66
C ASN A 208 -1.01 -32.79 -3.86
N GLU A 209 -2.23 -32.94 -4.40
CA GLU A 209 -2.76 -32.14 -5.52
C GLU A 209 -2.76 -30.63 -5.25
N LYS A 210 -2.99 -30.22 -4.00
CA LYS A 210 -2.97 -28.81 -3.59
C LYS A 210 -1.56 -28.22 -3.63
N ASP A 211 -0.55 -28.98 -3.20
CA ASP A 211 0.85 -28.53 -3.22
C ASP A 211 1.36 -28.36 -4.67
N TRP A 212 0.81 -29.12 -5.62
CA TRP A 212 1.13 -29.02 -7.05
C TRP A 212 0.46 -27.80 -7.70
N GLU A 213 -0.77 -27.51 -7.30
CA GLU A 213 -1.48 -26.30 -7.72
C GLU A 213 -0.84 -25.03 -7.14
N GLU A 214 -0.30 -25.09 -5.91
CA GLU A 214 0.51 -24.00 -5.31
C GLU A 214 1.86 -23.81 -6.02
N LEU A 215 2.48 -24.88 -6.56
CA LEU A 215 3.72 -24.77 -7.34
C LEU A 215 3.48 -24.27 -8.78
N LYS A 216 2.23 -24.32 -9.27
CA LYS A 216 1.82 -23.74 -10.56
C LYS A 216 1.25 -22.34 -10.42
N ASP A 217 0.67 -22.02 -9.26
CA ASP A 217 0.11 -20.70 -8.95
C ASP A 217 1.20 -19.82 -8.35
N ILE A 218 1.62 -18.80 -9.09
CA ILE A 218 2.37 -17.69 -8.50
C ILE A 218 1.44 -16.98 -7.49
N GLU A 219 1.93 -16.66 -6.29
CA GLU A 219 1.19 -15.83 -5.32
C GLU A 219 0.88 -14.45 -5.94
N GLY A 220 -0.26 -14.31 -6.61
CA GLY A 220 -0.65 -13.02 -7.19
C GLY A 220 -1.75 -12.99 -8.26
N VAL A 221 -2.22 -14.11 -8.80
CA VAL A 221 -3.25 -14.10 -9.85
C VAL A 221 -4.43 -14.99 -9.48
N GLU A 222 -5.62 -14.40 -9.35
CA GLU A 222 -6.87 -15.14 -9.16
C GLU A 222 -7.12 -16.11 -10.32
N LYS A 223 -7.14 -17.42 -10.01
CA LYS A 223 -7.65 -18.48 -10.88
C LYS A 223 -9.08 -18.16 -11.36
N SER A 224 -9.26 -18.11 -12.67
CA SER A 224 -10.58 -18.04 -13.30
C SER A 224 -11.12 -19.43 -13.68
N VAL A 225 -12.44 -19.54 -13.50
CA VAL A 225 -13.42 -20.62 -13.68
C VAL A 225 -13.20 -21.55 -14.91
N PRO A 226 -13.68 -22.82 -14.86
CA PRO A 226 -13.27 -23.90 -15.77
C PRO A 226 -13.56 -23.69 -17.25
N SER A 227 -12.72 -24.36 -18.03
CA SER A 227 -12.74 -24.54 -19.48
C SER A 227 -14.10 -24.99 -20.02
N ASP A 228 -14.75 -24.09 -20.76
CA ASP A 228 -15.37 -24.38 -22.05
C ASP A 228 -15.77 -23.06 -22.74
N GLU A 229 -14.79 -22.36 -23.29
CA GLU A 229 -14.86 -21.55 -24.51
C GLU A 229 -13.56 -20.73 -24.64
N LYS A 230 -12.71 -21.09 -25.62
CA LYS A 230 -11.49 -20.35 -25.98
C LYS A 230 -11.79 -18.85 -26.17
N LYS A 231 -11.42 -18.01 -25.20
CA LYS A 231 -11.36 -16.55 -25.31
C LYS A 231 -9.94 -16.06 -25.02
N SER A 232 -9.48 -15.14 -25.85
CA SER A 232 -8.18 -14.46 -25.75
C SER A 232 -7.89 -13.98 -24.33
N ILE A 233 -6.71 -14.31 -23.80
CA ILE A 233 -6.16 -13.79 -22.54
C ILE A 233 -6.26 -12.26 -22.56
N SER A 234 -6.98 -11.69 -21.60
CA SER A 234 -7.25 -10.27 -21.49
C SER A 234 -6.02 -9.58 -20.85
N GLN A 235 -5.31 -8.73 -21.59
CA GLN A 235 -4.21 -7.89 -21.05
C GLN A 235 -4.75 -6.69 -20.23
N PHE A 236 -5.92 -6.83 -19.61
CA PHE A 236 -6.62 -5.75 -18.94
C PHE A 236 -5.90 -5.35 -17.64
N ILE A 237 -5.62 -4.06 -17.50
CA ILE A 237 -4.98 -3.52 -16.29
C ILE A 237 -6.01 -2.72 -15.50
N VAL A 238 -6.13 -3.00 -14.20
CA VAL A 238 -7.08 -2.32 -13.30
C VAL A 238 -6.82 -0.81 -13.31
N PRO A 239 -7.78 0.04 -13.74
CA PRO A 239 -7.48 1.45 -13.93
C PRO A 239 -7.29 2.26 -12.63
N ASN A 240 -6.29 3.14 -12.63
CA ASN A 240 -5.92 3.97 -11.48
C ASN A 240 -6.88 5.11 -11.18
N LYS A 241 -7.31 5.25 -9.92
CA LYS A 241 -8.10 6.37 -9.41
C LYS A 241 -7.24 7.29 -8.54
N PRO A 242 -7.54 8.61 -8.53
CA PRO A 242 -6.92 9.53 -7.58
C PRO A 242 -7.10 9.06 -6.13
N MET A 243 -6.00 9.09 -5.36
CA MET A 243 -6.03 8.84 -3.92
C MET A 243 -6.69 10.03 -3.20
N TYR A 244 -6.22 11.24 -3.48
CA TYR A 244 -6.61 12.44 -2.75
C TYR A 244 -7.74 13.22 -3.43
N ARG A 245 -8.53 13.91 -2.62
CA ARG A 245 -9.49 14.95 -3.02
C ARG A 245 -9.06 16.24 -2.33
N ILE A 246 -8.94 17.32 -3.10
CA ILE A 246 -8.77 18.68 -2.59
C ILE A 246 -10.00 19.52 -2.93
N PHE A 247 -10.21 20.60 -2.21
CA PHE A 247 -11.32 21.54 -2.42
C PHE A 247 -10.82 22.84 -3.04
N GLU A 248 -9.62 23.27 -2.67
CA GLU A 248 -8.91 24.40 -3.26
C GLU A 248 -7.49 23.97 -3.66
N VAL A 249 -6.85 24.70 -4.56
CA VAL A 249 -5.51 24.34 -5.06
C VAL A 249 -4.44 24.48 -3.97
N ASP A 250 -4.63 25.42 -3.04
CA ASP A 250 -3.71 25.66 -1.93
C ASP A 250 -3.62 24.44 -0.98
N ASP A 251 -4.64 23.57 -0.94
CA ASP A 251 -4.62 22.32 -0.15
C ASP A 251 -3.47 21.38 -0.56
N ILE A 252 -2.88 21.56 -1.76
CA ILE A 252 -1.71 20.79 -2.21
C ILE A 252 -0.48 21.07 -1.33
N GLU A 253 -0.35 22.26 -0.74
CA GLU A 253 0.78 22.59 0.16
C GLU A 253 0.82 21.72 1.41
N GLU A 254 -0.29 21.12 1.75
CA GLU A 254 -0.41 20.22 2.89
C GLU A 254 -0.01 18.79 2.54
N LEU A 255 0.01 18.48 1.24
CA LEU A 255 0.39 17.17 0.73
C LEU A 255 1.91 16.95 0.77
N ARG A 256 2.35 15.72 1.03
CA ARG A 256 3.78 15.33 1.09
C ARG A 256 4.09 14.19 0.12
N GLY A 257 5.36 14.05 -0.28
CA GLY A 257 5.82 12.97 -1.17
C GLY A 257 5.66 13.23 -2.67
N PHE A 258 5.38 14.47 -3.05
CA PHE A 258 5.24 14.94 -4.44
C PHE A 258 6.53 15.61 -4.92
N SER A 259 6.81 15.54 -6.23
CA SER A 259 8.02 16.12 -6.83
C SER A 259 7.96 17.64 -6.94
N GLY A 260 6.76 18.22 -6.97
CA GLY A 260 6.53 19.64 -7.24
C GLY A 260 6.26 19.94 -8.73
N ASP A 261 6.43 18.96 -9.61
CA ASP A 261 6.11 19.04 -11.04
C ASP A 261 4.86 18.22 -11.35
N TRP A 262 3.90 18.83 -12.03
CA TRP A 262 2.53 18.34 -12.14
C TRP A 262 2.00 18.35 -13.56
N TYR A 263 1.06 17.45 -13.85
CA TYR A 263 0.14 17.54 -14.97
C TYR A 263 -1.27 17.80 -14.47
N VAL A 264 -1.86 18.90 -14.91
CA VAL A 264 -3.26 19.25 -14.68
C VAL A 264 -4.07 18.80 -15.88
N GLN A 265 -4.92 17.79 -15.70
CA GLN A 265 -5.73 17.19 -16.76
C GLN A 265 -7.22 17.41 -16.53
N GLU A 266 -7.99 17.55 -17.60
CA GLU A 266 -9.46 17.59 -17.53
C GLU A 266 -10.02 16.32 -16.90
N LYS A 267 -10.93 16.48 -15.95
CA LYS A 267 -11.71 15.39 -15.39
C LYS A 267 -13.03 15.29 -16.13
N PHE A 268 -13.14 14.30 -17.01
CA PHE A 268 -14.36 14.03 -17.78
C PHE A 268 -15.44 13.32 -16.92
N ASP A 269 -16.71 13.68 -17.11
CA ASP A 269 -17.89 13.05 -16.50
C ASP A 269 -18.45 11.94 -17.41
N GLY A 270 -17.69 10.86 -17.57
CA GLY A 270 -18.02 9.77 -18.49
C GLY A 270 -17.97 8.38 -17.86
N MET A 271 -17.79 7.36 -18.70
CA MET A 271 -17.54 5.98 -18.31
C MET A 271 -16.11 5.61 -18.69
N ARG A 272 -15.27 5.33 -17.69
CA ARG A 272 -13.90 4.87 -17.90
C ARG A 272 -13.81 3.57 -18.69
N ILE A 273 -12.91 3.56 -19.68
CA ILE A 273 -12.65 2.45 -20.59
C ILE A 273 -11.15 2.28 -20.86
N GLN A 274 -10.75 1.07 -21.24
CA GLN A 274 -9.42 0.74 -21.73
C GLN A 274 -9.54 0.30 -23.20
N LEU A 275 -8.78 0.95 -24.08
CA LEU A 275 -8.71 0.63 -25.50
C LEU A 275 -7.47 -0.22 -25.74
N HIS A 276 -7.64 -1.43 -26.25
CA HIS A 276 -6.55 -2.34 -26.58
C HIS A 276 -6.49 -2.50 -28.09
N LYS A 277 -5.34 -2.23 -28.68
CA LYS A 277 -4.99 -2.65 -30.02
C LYS A 277 -3.76 -3.52 -29.93
N LEU A 278 -3.93 -4.81 -30.20
CA LEU A 278 -2.87 -5.81 -30.11
C LEU A 278 -2.99 -6.74 -31.31
N ASP A 279 -1.92 -6.94 -32.07
CA ASP A 279 -1.90 -7.83 -33.24
C ASP A 279 -3.03 -7.52 -34.24
N ASN A 280 -3.29 -6.22 -34.48
CA ASN A 280 -4.43 -5.70 -35.27
C ASN A 280 -5.83 -6.03 -34.74
N ASN A 281 -5.95 -6.71 -33.60
CA ASN A 281 -7.21 -6.91 -32.92
C ASN A 281 -7.49 -5.70 -32.00
N VAL A 282 -8.72 -5.18 -32.07
CA VAL A 282 -9.12 -4.05 -31.23
C VAL A 282 -10.21 -4.49 -30.26
N LYS A 283 -9.97 -4.28 -28.98
CA LYS A 283 -10.90 -4.54 -27.88
C LYS A 283 -11.09 -3.28 -27.06
N VAL A 284 -12.32 -3.09 -26.57
CA VAL A 284 -12.64 -1.99 -25.65
C VAL A 284 -13.27 -2.58 -24.41
N TYR A 285 -12.64 -2.34 -23.26
CA TYR A 285 -13.11 -2.83 -21.97
C TYR A 285 -13.60 -1.67 -21.12
N SER A 286 -14.69 -1.87 -20.39
CA SER A 286 -15.09 -0.96 -19.32
C SER A 286 -14.15 -1.05 -18.10
N TYR A 287 -14.32 -0.15 -17.14
CA TYR A 287 -13.61 -0.20 -15.83
C TYR A 287 -13.67 -1.56 -15.11
N ASN A 288 -14.76 -2.33 -15.26
CA ASN A 288 -14.94 -3.65 -14.64
C ASN A 288 -14.61 -4.79 -15.63
N GLU A 289 -13.67 -4.57 -16.56
CA GLU A 289 -13.22 -5.54 -17.57
C GLU A 289 -14.30 -6.08 -18.53
N LYS A 290 -15.51 -5.55 -18.49
CA LYS A 290 -16.55 -5.96 -19.46
C LYS A 290 -16.17 -5.50 -20.88
N ASP A 291 -16.08 -6.46 -21.80
CA ASP A 291 -15.93 -6.19 -23.24
C ASP A 291 -17.17 -5.47 -23.78
N ILE A 292 -16.96 -4.24 -24.25
CA ILE A 292 -17.97 -3.35 -24.86
C ILE A 292 -17.59 -2.96 -26.28
N THR A 293 -16.72 -3.73 -26.93
CA THR A 293 -16.19 -3.46 -28.28
C THR A 293 -17.30 -3.25 -29.31
N ASP A 294 -18.42 -3.96 -29.17
CA ASP A 294 -19.58 -3.85 -30.07
C ASP A 294 -20.33 -2.51 -29.95
N LYS A 295 -20.15 -1.80 -28.83
CA LYS A 295 -20.74 -0.48 -28.55
C LYS A 295 -19.87 0.68 -29.04
N CYS A 296 -18.56 0.47 -29.15
CA CYS A 296 -17.58 1.50 -29.49
C CYS A 296 -17.10 1.41 -30.95
N LYS A 297 -18.03 1.29 -31.90
CA LYS A 297 -17.71 0.97 -33.32
C LYS A 297 -16.83 2.01 -34.00
N GLU A 298 -17.08 3.30 -33.77
CA GLU A 298 -16.28 4.36 -34.38
C GLU A 298 -14.88 4.43 -33.77
N GLN A 299 -14.73 4.20 -32.46
CA GLN A 299 -13.42 4.08 -31.80
C GLN A 299 -12.63 2.89 -32.34
N VAL A 300 -13.29 1.75 -32.51
CA VAL A 300 -12.67 0.54 -33.08
C VAL A 300 -12.20 0.78 -34.51
N LYS A 301 -13.03 1.47 -35.32
CA LYS A 301 -12.69 1.83 -36.69
C LYS A 301 -11.49 2.79 -36.75
N GLU A 302 -11.43 3.75 -35.84
CA GLU A 302 -10.31 4.68 -35.70
C GLU A 302 -9.00 3.96 -35.38
N LEU A 303 -8.98 3.14 -34.32
CA LEU A 303 -7.78 2.39 -33.91
C LEU A 303 -7.31 1.38 -34.98
N LYS A 304 -8.22 0.85 -35.79
CA LYS A 304 -7.86 -0.05 -36.91
C LYS A 304 -7.10 0.61 -38.05
N LYS A 305 -6.97 1.95 -38.08
CA LYS A 305 -6.13 2.62 -39.07
C LYS A 305 -4.67 2.19 -38.92
N LYS A 306 -3.95 2.16 -40.04
CA LYS A 306 -2.55 1.69 -40.12
C LYS A 306 -1.54 2.57 -39.36
N GLU A 307 -1.93 3.79 -39.02
CA GLU A 307 -1.08 4.75 -38.29
C GLU A 307 -0.97 4.47 -36.78
N TYR A 308 -1.78 3.55 -36.26
CA TYR A 308 -1.66 3.05 -34.89
C TYR A 308 -0.90 1.73 -34.92
N GLY A 309 0.12 1.55 -34.11
CA GLY A 309 0.67 0.24 -33.82
C GLY A 309 -0.02 -0.41 -32.62
N ASP A 310 0.68 -1.28 -31.91
CA ASP A 310 0.13 -1.90 -30.71
C ASP A 310 0.03 -0.87 -29.59
N CYS A 311 -1.10 -0.81 -28.89
CA CYS A 311 -1.25 0.10 -27.76
C CYS A 311 -2.34 -0.34 -26.77
N ILE A 312 -2.16 0.09 -25.53
CA ILE A 312 -3.20 0.03 -24.49
C ILE A 312 -3.34 1.45 -23.95
N LEU A 313 -4.53 2.03 -24.11
CA LEU A 313 -4.85 3.41 -23.75
C LEU A 313 -5.92 3.43 -22.66
N ASP A 314 -5.75 4.32 -21.68
CA ASP A 314 -6.73 4.57 -20.62
C ASP A 314 -7.48 5.87 -20.93
N ALA A 315 -8.80 5.78 -20.91
CA ALA A 315 -9.65 6.83 -21.46
C ALA A 315 -11.01 6.92 -20.77
N GLU A 316 -11.66 8.07 -20.92
CA GLU A 316 -13.04 8.28 -20.51
C GLU A 316 -13.95 8.33 -21.75
N LEU A 317 -14.97 7.48 -21.79
CA LEU A 317 -16.00 7.52 -22.81
C LEU A 317 -17.11 8.47 -22.38
N VAL A 318 -17.46 9.46 -23.20
CA VAL A 318 -18.48 10.47 -22.89
C VAL A 318 -19.50 10.50 -24.02
N LEU A 319 -20.78 10.57 -23.68
CA LEU A 319 -21.86 10.70 -24.64
C LEU A 319 -22.15 12.18 -24.91
N PHE A 320 -22.29 12.56 -26.18
CA PHE A 320 -22.58 13.92 -26.62
C PHE A 320 -23.89 13.98 -27.40
N ASP A 321 -24.75 14.94 -27.08
CA ASP A 321 -25.91 15.32 -27.88
C ASP A 321 -25.54 16.59 -28.68
N GLY A 322 -25.17 16.42 -29.95
CA GLY A 322 -24.49 17.47 -30.71
C GLY A 322 -23.11 17.79 -30.10
N ASP A 323 -22.95 19.03 -29.63
CA ASP A 323 -21.73 19.48 -28.95
C ASP A 323 -21.86 19.47 -27.41
N ASP A 324 -23.05 19.17 -26.89
CA ASP A 324 -23.33 19.18 -25.46
C ASP A 324 -23.01 17.81 -24.83
N PRO A 325 -22.12 17.75 -23.83
CA PRO A 325 -21.80 16.52 -23.11
C PRO A 325 -22.96 16.11 -22.19
N LEU A 326 -23.28 14.82 -22.17
CA LEU A 326 -24.23 14.22 -21.25
C LEU A 326 -23.51 13.58 -20.06
N HIS A 327 -24.22 13.46 -18.94
CA HIS A 327 -23.67 12.92 -17.70
C HIS A 327 -23.26 11.45 -17.82
N ARG A 328 -22.37 10.99 -16.93
CA ARG A 328 -21.95 9.59 -16.83
C ARG A 328 -23.10 8.59 -16.86
N ALA A 329 -24.16 8.84 -16.09
CA ALA A 329 -25.33 7.94 -16.04
C ALA A 329 -26.01 7.78 -17.42
N ASP A 330 -26.06 8.85 -18.21
CA ASP A 330 -26.60 8.83 -19.56
C ASP A 330 -25.69 8.11 -20.54
N THR A 331 -24.37 8.28 -20.39
CA THR A 331 -23.37 7.52 -21.14
C THR A 331 -23.52 6.02 -20.88
N ILE A 332 -23.57 5.59 -19.62
CA ILE A 332 -23.77 4.18 -19.23
C ILE A 332 -25.10 3.65 -19.78
N ALA A 333 -26.19 4.43 -19.63
CA ALA A 333 -27.49 4.04 -20.15
C ALA A 333 -27.50 3.90 -21.68
N HIS A 334 -26.79 4.76 -22.42
CA HIS A 334 -26.64 4.63 -23.86
C HIS A 334 -25.83 3.38 -24.24
N VAL A 335 -24.65 3.18 -23.64
CA VAL A 335 -23.77 2.03 -23.94
C VAL A 335 -24.50 0.70 -23.76
N PHE A 336 -25.26 0.53 -22.66
CA PHE A 336 -25.90 -0.75 -22.35
C PHE A 336 -27.35 -0.88 -22.83
N LYS A 337 -28.08 0.23 -23.01
CA LYS A 337 -29.52 0.19 -23.34
C LYS A 337 -29.88 0.94 -24.63
N GLY A 338 -28.94 1.62 -25.28
CA GLY A 338 -29.19 2.37 -26.52
C GLY A 338 -30.21 3.50 -26.36
N LYS A 339 -30.24 4.14 -25.17
CA LYS A 339 -31.28 5.10 -24.76
C LYS A 339 -31.38 6.35 -25.66
N TYR A 340 -30.25 6.87 -26.14
CA TYR A 340 -30.16 8.15 -26.85
C TYR A 340 -29.74 7.94 -28.32
N LYS A 341 -30.67 7.88 -29.25
CA LYS A 341 -30.38 7.43 -30.63
C LYS A 341 -29.53 8.39 -31.47
N ASP A 342 -29.66 9.69 -31.23
CA ASP A 342 -28.99 10.74 -32.02
C ASP A 342 -27.69 11.25 -31.35
N ALA A 343 -27.36 10.72 -30.17
CA ALA A 343 -26.16 11.08 -29.41
C ALA A 343 -24.94 10.24 -29.86
N THR A 344 -23.75 10.82 -29.75
CA THR A 344 -22.48 10.22 -30.20
C THR A 344 -21.54 9.93 -29.03
N LEU A 345 -20.87 8.78 -29.05
CA LEU A 345 -19.85 8.44 -28.06
C LEU A 345 -18.50 8.99 -28.52
N ARG A 346 -17.85 9.78 -27.66
CA ARG A 346 -16.50 10.32 -27.86
C ARG A 346 -15.58 9.82 -26.75
N CYS A 347 -14.39 9.37 -27.12
CA CYS A 347 -13.41 8.82 -26.19
C CYS A 347 -12.31 9.86 -25.92
N HIS A 348 -12.00 10.12 -24.66
CA HIS A 348 -10.98 11.07 -24.25
C HIS A 348 -9.85 10.31 -23.54
N VAL A 349 -8.74 10.08 -24.25
CA VAL A 349 -7.56 9.41 -23.73
C VAL A 349 -6.82 10.35 -22.77
N PHE A 350 -6.42 9.86 -21.61
CA PHE A 350 -5.66 10.64 -20.63
C PHE A 350 -4.40 9.93 -20.11
N ASP A 351 -4.21 8.64 -20.43
CA ASP A 351 -2.99 7.89 -20.10
C ASP A 351 -2.71 6.79 -21.14
N ILE A 352 -1.48 6.29 -21.15
CA ILE A 352 -1.03 5.20 -22.04
C ILE A 352 -0.27 4.16 -21.22
N ILE A 353 -0.69 2.90 -21.36
CA ILE A 353 -0.17 1.78 -20.59
C ILE A 353 0.80 0.93 -21.42
N ARG A 354 0.57 0.88 -22.74
CA ARG A 354 1.45 0.20 -23.69
C ARG A 354 1.56 1.03 -24.97
N HIS A 355 2.78 1.12 -25.49
CA HIS A 355 3.08 1.70 -26.78
C HIS A 355 4.00 0.74 -27.55
N GLU A 356 3.51 0.27 -28.68
CA GLU A 356 4.12 -0.81 -29.47
C GLU A 356 4.37 -2.06 -28.61
N ALA A 357 5.60 -2.55 -28.60
CA ALA A 357 6.01 -3.68 -27.77
C ALA A 357 6.33 -3.29 -26.31
N GLN A 358 6.35 -2.00 -25.97
CA GLN A 358 6.79 -1.54 -24.65
C GLN A 358 5.59 -1.32 -23.71
N THR A 359 5.63 -1.99 -22.55
CA THR A 359 4.79 -1.67 -21.40
C THR A 359 5.35 -0.44 -20.67
N LEU A 360 4.46 0.48 -20.28
CA LEU A 360 4.79 1.78 -19.70
C LEU A 360 4.32 1.92 -18.24
N VAL A 361 3.91 0.83 -17.58
CA VAL A 361 3.34 0.90 -16.22
C VAL A 361 4.32 1.48 -15.19
N ASP A 362 5.60 1.11 -15.31
CA ASP A 362 6.68 1.57 -14.41
C ASP A 362 7.32 2.88 -14.87
N GLU A 363 6.93 3.40 -16.03
CA GLU A 363 7.42 4.67 -16.54
C GLU A 363 6.72 5.83 -15.84
N GLU A 364 7.47 6.91 -15.62
CA GLU A 364 6.93 8.15 -15.05
C GLU A 364 5.88 8.79 -15.97
N LEU A 365 4.91 9.49 -15.38
CA LEU A 365 3.82 10.13 -16.11
C LEU A 365 4.34 11.09 -17.19
N GLU A 366 5.43 11.81 -16.92
CA GLU A 366 6.07 12.68 -17.90
C GLU A 366 6.44 11.93 -19.20
N ASN A 367 7.04 10.74 -19.09
CA ASN A 367 7.38 9.91 -20.25
C ASN A 367 6.12 9.45 -20.99
N ARG A 368 5.10 9.00 -20.25
CA ARG A 368 3.82 8.55 -20.84
C ARG A 368 3.09 9.68 -21.55
N MET A 369 3.06 10.88 -20.96
CA MET A 369 2.48 12.07 -21.56
C MET A 369 3.26 12.52 -22.80
N THR A 370 4.59 12.45 -22.76
CA THR A 370 5.43 12.77 -23.92
C THR A 370 5.12 11.86 -25.10
N ILE A 371 4.90 10.56 -24.87
CA ILE A 371 4.49 9.60 -25.91
C ILE A 371 3.14 9.99 -26.50
N LEU A 372 2.15 10.32 -25.66
CA LEU A 372 0.83 10.77 -26.12
C LEU A 372 0.92 12.06 -26.94
N PHE A 373 1.66 13.07 -26.45
CA PHE A 373 1.83 14.35 -27.11
C PHE A 373 2.50 14.23 -28.48
N ASN A 374 3.55 13.42 -28.58
CA ASN A 374 4.34 13.32 -29.81
C ASN A 374 3.70 12.41 -30.85
N ASN A 375 3.07 11.31 -30.43
CA ASN A 375 2.63 10.24 -31.34
C ASN A 375 1.12 10.19 -31.57
N TYR A 376 0.32 10.78 -30.67
CA TYR A 376 -1.14 10.61 -30.69
C TYR A 376 -1.93 11.91 -30.79
N SER A 377 -1.46 13.03 -30.24
CA SER A 377 -2.24 14.30 -30.25
C SER A 377 -2.63 14.80 -31.64
N SER A 378 -1.80 14.58 -32.66
CA SER A 378 -2.12 14.95 -34.05
C SER A 378 -3.20 14.06 -34.69
N LYS A 379 -3.48 12.91 -34.07
CA LYS A 379 -4.47 11.92 -34.51
C LYS A 379 -5.84 12.10 -33.82
N SER A 380 -5.98 13.15 -32.99
CA SER A 380 -7.25 13.47 -32.34
C SER A 380 -8.35 13.75 -33.37
N GLY A 381 -9.50 13.11 -33.17
CA GLY A 381 -10.70 13.28 -33.99
C GLY A 381 -11.97 13.17 -33.16
N GLU A 382 -13.11 13.06 -33.83
CA GLU A 382 -14.42 13.02 -33.15
C GLU A 382 -14.61 11.73 -32.31
N ALA A 383 -14.12 10.60 -32.81
CA ALA A 383 -14.27 9.32 -32.10
C ALA A 383 -13.32 9.16 -30.92
N ILE A 384 -12.06 9.59 -31.07
CA ILE A 384 -10.99 9.50 -30.07
C ILE A 384 -10.21 10.81 -30.05
N ALA A 385 -10.21 11.48 -28.90
CA ALA A 385 -9.39 12.63 -28.61
C ALA A 385 -8.24 12.21 -27.68
N TYR A 386 -7.04 12.69 -27.98
CA TYR A 386 -5.83 12.50 -27.17
C TYR A 386 -5.43 13.81 -26.48
N PRO A 387 -4.63 13.73 -25.40
CA PRO A 387 -4.25 14.92 -24.62
C PRO A 387 -3.70 16.05 -25.47
N SER A 388 -4.04 17.28 -25.13
CA SER A 388 -3.61 18.50 -25.80
C SER A 388 -3.39 19.62 -24.77
N LYS A 389 -2.75 20.73 -25.17
CA LYS A 389 -2.59 21.89 -24.26
C LYS A 389 -3.91 22.51 -23.79
N LYS A 390 -5.05 22.13 -24.39
CA LYS A 390 -6.38 22.59 -23.98
C LYS A 390 -6.90 21.86 -22.74
N ASP A 391 -6.63 20.56 -22.66
CA ASP A 391 -7.16 19.65 -21.63
C ASP A 391 -6.08 19.15 -20.65
N THR A 392 -4.80 19.29 -21.00
CA THR A 392 -3.67 18.76 -20.24
C THR A 392 -2.52 19.77 -20.25
N ARG A 393 -2.07 20.20 -19.07
CA ARG A 393 -0.97 21.18 -18.93
C ARG A 393 0.01 20.80 -17.84
N GLN A 394 1.30 21.03 -18.11
CA GLN A 394 2.35 20.87 -17.13
C GLN A 394 2.49 22.14 -16.28
N ALA A 395 2.69 22.00 -14.98
CA ALA A 395 2.89 23.09 -14.03
C ALA A 395 3.92 22.69 -12.97
N ASP A 396 4.78 23.60 -12.57
CA ASP A 396 5.82 23.43 -11.53
C ASP A 396 5.54 24.29 -10.28
N ASN A 397 4.38 24.95 -10.24
CA ASN A 397 3.97 25.84 -9.16
C ASN A 397 2.45 25.91 -9.01
N LEU A 398 1.97 26.18 -7.79
CA LEU A 398 0.54 26.21 -7.45
C LEU A 398 -0.26 27.26 -8.21
N LYS A 399 0.36 28.40 -8.53
CA LYS A 399 -0.31 29.49 -9.24
C LYS A 399 -0.69 29.08 -10.66
N ASP A 400 0.19 28.35 -11.33
CA ASP A 400 -0.09 27.79 -12.65
C ASP A 400 -1.07 26.64 -12.57
N ILE A 401 -0.99 25.78 -11.54
CA ILE A 401 -2.01 24.75 -11.29
C ILE A 401 -3.39 25.38 -11.15
N ASP A 402 -3.54 26.43 -10.32
CA ASP A 402 -4.81 27.12 -10.10
C ASP A 402 -5.35 27.77 -11.37
N LYS A 403 -4.48 28.46 -12.10
CA LYS A 403 -4.83 29.05 -13.38
C LYS A 403 -5.31 27.98 -14.38
N TYR A 404 -4.56 26.90 -14.54
CA TYR A 404 -4.88 25.84 -15.50
C TYR A 404 -6.12 25.07 -15.09
N ALA A 405 -6.29 24.77 -13.80
CA ALA A 405 -7.49 24.15 -13.27
C ALA A 405 -8.72 24.99 -13.60
N LYS A 406 -8.69 26.30 -13.32
CA LYS A 406 -9.78 27.23 -13.64
C LYS A 406 -10.08 27.29 -15.14
N GLU A 407 -9.06 27.47 -15.98
CA GLU A 407 -9.24 27.53 -17.44
C GLU A 407 -9.83 26.23 -18.01
N ILE A 408 -9.33 25.06 -17.58
CA ILE A 408 -9.90 23.76 -17.99
C ILE A 408 -11.33 23.62 -17.48
N MET A 409 -11.59 24.09 -16.26
CA MET A 409 -12.92 24.08 -15.66
C MET A 409 -13.92 25.06 -16.29
N GLU A 410 -13.52 25.95 -17.19
CA GLU A 410 -14.49 26.74 -17.96
C GLU A 410 -15.23 25.88 -19.00
N ASN A 411 -14.64 24.75 -19.42
CA ASN A 411 -15.29 23.82 -20.35
C ASN A 411 -16.53 23.18 -19.72
N PRO A 412 -17.75 23.34 -20.26
CA PRO A 412 -18.97 22.74 -19.70
C PRO A 412 -18.91 21.22 -19.52
N ALA A 413 -18.08 20.52 -20.32
CA ALA A 413 -17.85 19.07 -20.23
C ALA A 413 -17.00 18.62 -19.03
N SER A 414 -16.21 19.54 -18.47
CA SER A 414 -15.33 19.25 -17.36
C SER A 414 -16.14 19.10 -16.06
N GLU A 415 -15.90 18.03 -15.32
CA GLU A 415 -16.34 17.86 -13.93
C GLU A 415 -15.39 18.58 -12.97
N GLY A 416 -14.17 18.87 -13.43
CA GLY A 416 -13.04 19.35 -12.65
C GLY A 416 -11.72 19.05 -13.34
N VAL A 417 -10.66 18.89 -12.54
CA VAL A 417 -9.35 18.42 -12.99
C VAL A 417 -8.84 17.26 -12.14
N VAL A 418 -7.97 16.47 -12.75
CA VAL A 418 -7.09 15.53 -12.06
C VAL A 418 -5.68 16.11 -12.15
N ILE A 419 -5.08 16.37 -10.99
CA ILE A 419 -3.72 16.88 -10.85
C ILE A 419 -2.84 15.68 -10.51
N LYS A 420 -1.87 15.38 -11.36
CA LYS A 420 -1.03 14.20 -11.25
C LYS A 420 0.42 14.61 -11.12
N ASP A 421 1.16 13.98 -10.23
CA ASP A 421 2.61 14.16 -10.15
C ASP A 421 3.29 13.66 -11.43
N SER A 422 4.24 14.42 -11.95
CA SER A 422 5.07 14.09 -13.11
C SER A 422 5.81 12.75 -12.96
N THR A 423 6.25 12.43 -11.74
CA THR A 423 6.99 11.20 -11.41
C THR A 423 6.06 10.06 -10.98
N SER A 424 4.74 10.17 -11.22
CA SER A 424 3.79 9.09 -10.91
C SER A 424 3.88 7.95 -11.94
N THR A 425 4.13 6.74 -11.47
CA THR A 425 3.99 5.51 -12.27
C THR A 425 2.51 5.14 -12.42
N TYR A 426 2.19 4.29 -13.38
CA TYR A 426 0.87 3.67 -13.47
C TYR A 426 0.84 2.43 -12.55
N TYR A 427 0.51 2.66 -11.29
CA TYR A 427 0.39 1.61 -10.26
C TYR A 427 -0.44 0.40 -10.73
N VAL A 428 0.12 -0.79 -10.56
CA VAL A 428 -0.52 -2.10 -10.79
C VAL A 428 -0.81 -2.74 -9.42
N GLY A 429 -1.90 -3.50 -9.29
CA GLY A 429 -2.26 -4.19 -8.04
C GLY A 429 -3.11 -3.38 -7.04
N THR A 430 -3.20 -2.05 -7.18
CA THR A 430 -4.13 -1.22 -6.39
C THR A 430 -4.90 -0.23 -7.26
N LYS A 431 -6.14 0.07 -6.85
CA LYS A 431 -7.01 1.03 -7.55
C LYS A 431 -6.64 2.49 -7.28
N LYS A 432 -5.84 2.79 -6.25
CA LYS A 432 -5.59 4.17 -5.79
C LYS A 432 -4.15 4.57 -6.09
N ASN A 433 -3.98 5.59 -6.92
CA ASN A 433 -2.66 6.15 -7.20
C ASN A 433 -2.33 7.24 -6.17
N PRO A 434 -1.29 7.04 -5.34
CA PRO A 434 -0.94 7.97 -4.26
C PRO A 434 -0.38 9.30 -4.74
N LYS A 435 -0.15 9.47 -6.04
CA LYS A 435 0.39 10.70 -6.61
C LYS A 435 -0.64 11.44 -7.49
N TRP A 436 -1.90 11.05 -7.40
CA TRP A 436 -3.00 11.62 -8.18
C TRP A 436 -4.04 12.26 -7.26
N ILE A 437 -4.41 13.49 -7.58
CA ILE A 437 -5.31 14.35 -6.80
C ILE A 437 -6.49 14.73 -7.69
N LYS A 438 -7.71 14.76 -7.15
CA LYS A 438 -8.89 15.28 -7.86
C LYS A 438 -9.36 16.60 -7.24
N LEU A 439 -9.71 17.55 -8.10
CA LEU A 439 -10.36 18.83 -7.76
C LEU A 439 -11.60 18.97 -8.65
N LYS A 440 -12.79 19.18 -8.06
CA LYS A 440 -14.06 19.25 -8.80
C LYS A 440 -14.63 20.67 -8.80
N LYS A 441 -15.41 21.02 -9.83
CA LYS A 441 -16.14 22.30 -9.91
C LYS A 441 -17.28 22.44 -8.91
N PHE A 442 -17.81 21.31 -8.47
CA PHE A 442 -18.99 21.23 -7.64
C PHE A 442 -18.84 20.13 -6.61
N VAL A 443 -19.63 20.24 -5.55
CA VAL A 443 -19.67 19.27 -4.48
C VAL A 443 -20.78 18.26 -4.79
N ASP A 444 -20.41 16.99 -4.78
CA ASP A 444 -21.32 15.87 -4.69
C ASP A 444 -21.37 15.38 -3.23
N LEU A 445 -22.59 15.23 -2.71
CA LEU A 445 -22.85 14.71 -1.37
C LEU A 445 -23.75 13.48 -1.45
N ASP A 446 -23.37 12.42 -0.76
CA ASP A 446 -24.21 11.26 -0.50
C ASP A 446 -25.10 11.59 0.70
N VAL A 447 -26.42 11.63 0.50
CA VAL A 447 -27.37 12.05 1.53
C VAL A 447 -28.45 11.00 1.72
N ILE A 448 -28.88 10.81 2.96
CA ILE A 448 -29.95 9.86 3.29
C ILE A 448 -31.33 10.49 3.05
N VAL A 449 -32.26 9.71 2.53
CA VAL A 449 -33.66 10.15 2.35
C VAL A 449 -34.38 10.09 3.70
N LEU A 450 -34.72 11.25 4.24
CA LEU A 450 -35.43 11.40 5.52
C LEU A 450 -36.96 11.41 5.36
N ASP A 451 -37.45 11.99 4.27
CA ASP A 451 -38.88 12.05 3.93
C ASP A 451 -39.07 12.00 2.41
N LYS A 452 -40.18 11.42 1.97
CA LYS A 452 -40.52 11.21 0.56
C LYS A 452 -41.92 11.72 0.27
N LYS A 453 -42.03 12.62 -0.72
CA LYS A 453 -43.32 13.14 -1.20
C LYS A 453 -43.45 13.02 -2.70
N LYS A 454 -44.59 12.52 -3.15
CA LYS A 454 -44.94 12.45 -4.57
C LYS A 454 -45.67 13.73 -4.99
N THR A 455 -45.18 14.40 -6.04
CA THR A 455 -45.77 15.64 -6.55
C THR A 455 -46.93 15.36 -7.51
N LYS A 456 -47.73 16.40 -7.79
CA LYS A 456 -48.83 16.33 -8.79
C LYS A 456 -48.34 16.02 -10.20
N SER A 457 -47.06 16.28 -10.50
CA SER A 457 -46.41 15.97 -11.77
C SER A 457 -45.78 14.57 -11.80
N ASN A 458 -46.11 13.71 -10.83
CA ASN A 458 -45.60 12.33 -10.72
C ASN A 458 -44.08 12.24 -10.53
N LEU A 459 -43.46 13.29 -9.96
CA LEU A 459 -42.06 13.32 -9.52
C LEU A 459 -41.96 13.10 -8.01
N TYR A 460 -40.78 12.77 -7.52
CA TYR A 460 -40.48 12.62 -6.10
C TYR A 460 -39.69 13.82 -5.59
N SER A 461 -40.10 14.33 -4.43
CA SER A 461 -39.41 15.34 -3.64
C SER A 461 -38.92 14.69 -2.36
N TYR A 462 -37.63 14.82 -2.07
CA TYR A 462 -37.00 14.25 -0.88
C TYR A 462 -36.61 15.35 0.11
N THR A 463 -36.88 15.12 1.39
CA THR A 463 -36.11 15.76 2.46
C THR A 463 -34.90 14.89 2.71
N VAL A 464 -33.72 15.50 2.78
CA VAL A 464 -32.45 14.78 2.83
C VAL A 464 -31.66 15.12 4.09
N GLY A 465 -30.84 14.18 4.53
CA GLY A 465 -30.03 14.30 5.73
C GLY A 465 -28.61 13.80 5.58
N VAL A 466 -27.78 14.15 6.56
CA VAL A 466 -26.37 13.77 6.69
C VAL A 466 -26.14 13.22 8.09
N GLY A 467 -25.16 12.34 8.25
CA GLY A 467 -24.90 11.71 9.54
C GLY A 467 -24.27 10.32 9.42
N PRO A 468 -24.28 9.53 10.51
CA PRO A 468 -25.00 9.77 11.76
C PRO A 468 -24.49 11.00 12.55
N ILE A 469 -25.35 11.56 13.42
CA ILE A 469 -25.02 12.67 14.33
C ILE A 469 -25.11 12.23 15.81
N PRO A 470 -24.41 12.90 16.73
CA PRO A 470 -24.50 12.66 18.17
C PRO A 470 -25.93 12.74 18.73
N ASP A 471 -26.20 12.01 19.82
CA ASP A 471 -27.54 11.91 20.42
C ASP A 471 -28.05 13.23 21.03
N ASP A 472 -27.14 14.13 21.39
CA ASP A 472 -27.44 15.47 21.91
C ASP A 472 -27.79 16.48 20.80
N MET A 473 -27.57 16.14 19.53
CA MET A 473 -28.00 16.96 18.40
C MET A 473 -29.42 16.63 17.92
N ASP A 474 -30.15 17.67 17.51
CA ASP A 474 -31.47 17.53 16.91
C ASP A 474 -31.36 16.92 15.50
N GLY A 475 -31.93 15.73 15.34
CA GLY A 475 -31.94 14.98 14.08
C GLY A 475 -33.11 14.01 14.00
N GLN A 476 -33.32 13.46 12.80
CA GLN A 476 -34.33 12.44 12.56
C GLN A 476 -33.71 11.05 12.72
N GLU A 477 -34.35 10.18 13.50
CA GLU A 477 -33.91 8.81 13.70
C GLU A 477 -34.38 7.89 12.56
N ILE A 478 -33.44 7.13 12.00
CA ILE A 478 -33.68 6.07 11.00
C ILE A 478 -32.80 4.88 11.40
N ASP A 479 -33.39 3.69 11.51
CA ASP A 479 -32.70 2.44 11.84
C ASP A 479 -31.77 2.51 13.08
N GLY A 480 -32.22 3.23 14.11
CA GLY A 480 -31.50 3.38 15.39
C GLY A 480 -30.34 4.37 15.37
N ARG A 481 -30.24 5.22 14.33
CA ARG A 481 -29.23 6.29 14.20
C ARG A 481 -29.90 7.63 13.88
N LYS A 482 -29.41 8.72 14.46
CA LYS A 482 -29.89 10.08 14.15
C LYS A 482 -29.16 10.68 12.96
N TYR A 483 -29.88 11.43 12.13
CA TYR A 483 -29.36 12.14 10.97
C TYR A 483 -29.82 13.60 10.97
N LEU A 484 -28.93 14.54 10.66
CA LEU A 484 -29.25 15.95 10.58
C LEU A 484 -29.98 16.25 9.27
N ASN A 485 -31.10 16.95 9.34
CA ASN A 485 -31.82 17.43 8.16
C ASN A 485 -31.07 18.60 7.52
N VAL A 486 -30.76 18.47 6.23
CA VAL A 486 -30.00 19.47 5.46
C VAL A 486 -30.79 20.09 4.32
N GLY A 487 -32.12 19.93 4.32
CA GLY A 487 -33.04 20.55 3.39
C GLY A 487 -33.69 19.58 2.41
N LYS A 488 -34.12 20.10 1.26
CA LYS A 488 -34.84 19.33 0.24
C LYS A 488 -34.04 19.20 -1.03
N ALA A 489 -34.05 18.02 -1.62
CA ALA A 489 -33.57 17.81 -2.97
C ALA A 489 -34.59 18.33 -4.00
N LEU A 490 -34.08 18.74 -5.16
CA LEU A 490 -34.90 19.04 -6.33
C LEU A 490 -35.69 17.80 -6.78
N ASN A 491 -36.85 18.04 -7.38
CA ASN A 491 -37.75 16.96 -7.80
C ASN A 491 -37.07 16.04 -8.82
N THR A 492 -37.15 14.73 -8.60
CA THR A 492 -36.55 13.71 -9.48
C THR A 492 -37.57 12.66 -9.91
N LYS A 493 -37.26 11.92 -10.98
CA LYS A 493 -38.03 10.73 -11.40
C LYS A 493 -37.60 9.48 -10.62
N GLU A 494 -36.41 9.50 -10.03
CA GLU A 494 -35.86 8.38 -9.26
C GLU A 494 -36.67 8.15 -7.99
N SER A 495 -37.12 6.93 -7.77
CA SER A 495 -37.89 6.52 -6.59
C SER A 495 -36.97 5.77 -5.62
N VAL A 496 -36.63 6.42 -4.52
CA VAL A 496 -35.84 5.85 -3.42
C VAL A 496 -36.71 5.85 -2.16
N GLU A 497 -36.59 4.82 -1.35
CA GLU A 497 -37.34 4.71 -0.09
C GLU A 497 -36.65 5.50 1.02
N ILE A 498 -37.41 5.82 2.09
CA ILE A 498 -36.85 6.45 3.29
C ILE A 498 -35.76 5.53 3.86
N GLY A 499 -34.63 6.11 4.26
CA GLY A 499 -33.43 5.39 4.68
C GLY A 499 -32.47 5.03 3.53
N GLY A 500 -32.92 5.09 2.28
CA GLY A 500 -32.03 4.96 1.12
C GLY A 500 -31.11 6.15 0.93
N ILE A 501 -29.96 5.94 0.29
CA ILE A 501 -28.97 7.00 0.02
C ILE A 501 -29.09 7.45 -1.44
N ILE A 502 -29.01 8.76 -1.65
CA ILE A 502 -28.94 9.38 -2.97
C ILE A 502 -27.74 10.30 -3.05
N ARG A 503 -27.10 10.34 -4.21
CA ARG A 503 -26.05 11.32 -4.47
C ARG A 503 -26.66 12.59 -5.02
N VAL A 504 -26.41 13.72 -4.37
CA VAL A 504 -26.86 15.04 -4.80
C VAL A 504 -25.69 15.91 -5.20
N LYS A 505 -25.84 16.64 -6.31
CA LYS A 505 -24.98 17.76 -6.67
C LYS A 505 -25.49 18.99 -5.93
N VAL A 506 -24.63 19.64 -5.17
CA VAL A 506 -24.95 20.89 -4.46
C VAL A 506 -24.09 22.01 -4.99
N ASP A 507 -24.72 23.17 -5.18
CA ASP A 507 -24.01 24.37 -5.63
C ASP A 507 -23.22 24.98 -4.46
N GLU A 508 -23.80 24.93 -3.27
CA GLU A 508 -23.25 25.55 -2.05
C GLU A 508 -23.79 24.84 -0.81
N VAL A 509 -22.98 24.78 0.25
CA VAL A 509 -23.44 24.37 1.58
C VAL A 509 -23.45 25.59 2.49
N LYS A 510 -24.56 25.85 3.18
CA LYS A 510 -24.71 27.00 4.08
C LYS A 510 -24.85 26.57 5.52
N LYS A 511 -24.03 27.11 6.42
CA LYS A 511 -24.22 26.99 7.87
C LYS A 511 -25.39 27.88 8.33
N LYS A 512 -26.30 27.33 9.15
CA LYS A 512 -27.49 28.00 9.70
C LYS A 512 -27.61 27.69 11.20
N GLY A 513 -27.09 28.58 12.04
CA GLY A 513 -27.02 28.34 13.48
C GLY A 513 -26.14 27.12 13.76
N GLU A 514 -26.69 26.13 14.48
CA GLU A 514 -26.03 24.85 14.76
C GLU A 514 -26.21 23.79 13.64
N GLY A 515 -26.95 24.10 12.57
CA GLY A 515 -27.23 23.19 11.47
C GLY A 515 -26.69 23.63 10.10
N PHE A 516 -27.02 22.86 9.07
CA PHE A 516 -26.56 23.10 7.69
C PHE A 516 -27.73 23.04 6.70
N SER A 517 -27.56 23.65 5.53
CA SER A 517 -28.49 23.51 4.43
C SER A 517 -27.79 23.43 3.08
N LEU A 518 -28.26 22.51 2.24
CA LEU A 518 -27.77 22.33 0.88
C LEU A 518 -28.53 23.26 -0.08
N PHE A 519 -27.79 24.05 -0.85
CA PHE A 519 -28.35 24.89 -1.90
C PHE A 519 -28.37 24.11 -3.22
N SER A 520 -29.53 24.16 -3.91
CA SER A 520 -29.75 23.50 -5.21
C SER A 520 -29.44 22.00 -5.27
N ALA A 521 -29.67 21.23 -4.19
CA ALA A 521 -29.39 19.80 -4.13
C ALA A 521 -30.12 19.02 -5.25
N LYS A 522 -29.42 18.71 -6.34
CA LYS A 522 -29.94 18.01 -7.52
C LYS A 522 -29.57 16.53 -7.43
N VAL A 523 -30.57 15.66 -7.42
CA VAL A 523 -30.35 14.20 -7.43
C VAL A 523 -29.62 13.80 -8.72
N ILE A 524 -28.48 13.13 -8.58
CA ILE A 524 -27.64 12.64 -9.67
C ILE A 524 -27.92 11.16 -9.91
N GLU A 525 -27.70 10.33 -8.88
CA GLU A 525 -27.75 8.87 -8.96
C GLU A 525 -28.08 8.26 -7.59
N ILE A 526 -28.28 6.95 -7.59
CA ILE A 526 -28.32 6.11 -6.39
C ILE A 526 -26.92 5.47 -6.27
N PRO A 527 -26.07 5.94 -5.34
CA PRO A 527 -24.70 5.46 -5.19
C PRO A 527 -24.65 4.08 -4.52
N GLU A 528 -23.62 3.29 -4.84
CA GLU A 528 -23.29 2.03 -4.16
C GLU A 528 -22.48 2.30 -2.88
N VAL A 529 -23.09 2.99 -1.90
CA VAL A 529 -22.47 3.32 -0.61
C VAL A 529 -23.38 2.88 0.54
N GLU A 530 -22.77 2.50 1.66
CA GLU A 530 -23.50 2.04 2.85
C GLU A 530 -23.96 3.19 3.77
N TYR A 531 -23.27 4.34 3.73
CA TYR A 531 -23.51 5.46 4.64
C TYR A 531 -23.57 6.80 3.89
N PRO A 532 -24.43 7.74 4.32
CA PRO A 532 -24.41 9.11 3.80
C PRO A 532 -23.19 9.86 4.31
N ASP A 533 -22.91 11.02 3.72
CA ASP A 533 -21.88 11.95 4.17
C ASP A 533 -22.16 12.44 5.60
N LYS A 534 -21.07 12.68 6.33
CA LYS A 534 -21.09 13.09 7.74
C LYS A 534 -21.31 14.60 7.88
N LEU A 535 -21.69 15.03 9.08
CA LEU A 535 -21.91 16.44 9.42
C LEU A 535 -20.68 17.33 9.11
N ILE A 536 -19.49 16.84 9.41
CA ILE A 536 -18.23 17.57 9.17
C ILE A 536 -18.01 17.89 7.69
N THR A 537 -18.44 17.01 6.77
CA THR A 537 -18.37 17.26 5.34
C THR A 537 -19.07 18.58 4.99
N LEU A 538 -20.18 18.90 5.65
CA LEU A 538 -20.91 20.16 5.41
C LEU A 538 -20.27 21.36 6.09
N GLU A 539 -19.57 21.16 7.20
CA GLU A 539 -18.81 22.22 7.86
C GLU A 539 -17.70 22.75 6.95
N LEU A 540 -16.92 21.85 6.36
CA LEU A 540 -15.84 22.18 5.42
C LEU A 540 -16.35 22.92 4.18
N LEU A 541 -17.50 22.49 3.67
CA LEU A 541 -18.09 23.06 2.47
C LEU A 541 -18.80 24.39 2.69
N SER A 542 -18.98 24.81 3.95
CA SER A 542 -19.71 26.03 4.31
C SER A 542 -18.84 27.26 4.56
N GLN A 543 -17.52 27.12 4.46
CA GLN A 543 -16.57 28.20 4.69
C GLN A 543 -16.23 28.92 3.37
N ASP A 544 -16.76 30.13 3.18
CA ASP A 544 -16.43 31.01 2.03
C ASP A 544 -15.02 31.63 2.17
N THR A 545 -14.15 31.41 1.18
CA THR A 545 -12.72 31.81 1.00
C THR A 545 -12.11 33.05 1.74
N LYS A 546 -10.79 32.89 2.03
CA LYS A 546 -9.67 33.88 2.26
C LYS A 546 -9.53 34.63 3.61
N LYS A 547 -8.48 34.28 4.38
CA LYS A 547 -7.33 35.17 4.69
C LYS A 547 -6.19 34.48 5.46
N SER A 548 -4.98 34.73 4.94
CA SER A 548 -3.66 34.62 5.57
C SER A 548 -3.58 35.07 7.04
N LEU A 549 -2.78 34.36 7.84
CA LEU A 549 -1.95 34.96 8.89
C LEU A 549 -0.55 34.30 8.92
N ASN A 550 0.47 35.06 8.49
CA ASN A 550 1.85 34.95 9.00
C ASN A 550 1.83 35.14 10.54
N TYR A 551 2.62 34.52 11.43
CA TYR A 551 4.08 34.36 11.49
C TYR A 551 4.49 33.31 12.57
N SER A 552 5.74 32.83 12.45
CA SER A 552 6.75 32.44 13.49
C SER A 552 6.51 31.29 14.48
N VAL A 553 7.63 30.58 14.70
CA VAL A 553 7.87 29.24 15.29
C VAL A 553 7.90 29.21 16.83
N GLU A 554 7.39 28.11 17.44
CA GLU A 554 7.92 27.31 18.60
C GLU A 554 6.78 26.59 19.37
N ALA A 555 7.07 25.43 19.97
CA ALA A 555 6.09 24.57 20.66
C ALA A 555 5.63 25.14 22.02
N PHE A 556 4.33 25.08 22.39
CA PHE A 556 3.89 25.33 23.79
C PHE A 556 2.53 24.71 24.25
N THR A 557 2.58 24.22 25.51
CA THR A 557 1.59 24.09 26.62
C THR A 557 0.14 23.56 26.51
N LYS A 558 -0.56 23.43 25.37
CA LYS A 558 -2.03 23.10 25.41
C LYS A 558 -2.62 22.16 24.34
N GLY A 559 -1.87 21.28 23.70
CA GLY A 559 -2.46 20.36 22.70
C GLY A 559 -1.62 19.16 22.29
N VAL A 560 -2.27 18.18 21.64
CA VAL A 560 -1.62 17.03 20.97
C VAL A 560 -1.45 17.37 19.50
N LYS A 561 -0.23 17.34 18.99
CA LYS A 561 0.05 17.50 17.56
C LYS A 561 -0.29 16.20 16.82
N ILE A 562 -1.15 16.29 15.83
CA ILE A 562 -1.66 15.21 14.99
C ILE A 562 -1.14 15.41 13.57
N THR A 563 -0.60 14.34 13.01
CA THR A 563 -0.08 14.30 11.64
C THR A 563 -0.19 12.87 11.12
N ASP A 564 -0.43 12.72 9.82
CA ASP A 564 -0.30 11.46 9.11
C ASP A 564 0.89 11.49 8.12
N HIS A 565 1.75 12.51 8.25
CA HIS A 565 2.89 12.80 7.37
C HIS A 565 2.54 13.02 5.89
N ILE A 566 1.26 12.98 5.52
CA ILE A 566 0.76 13.07 4.16
C ILE A 566 -0.05 14.35 3.98
N HIS A 567 -0.88 14.77 4.94
CA HIS A 567 -1.79 15.92 4.88
C HIS A 567 -1.37 17.07 5.80
N GLY A 568 -0.13 17.09 6.29
CA GLY A 568 0.40 18.16 7.15
C GLY A 568 0.32 17.86 8.64
N GLU A 569 0.27 18.89 9.48
CA GLU A 569 0.21 18.79 10.94
C GLU A 569 -0.88 19.71 11.50
N THR A 570 -1.57 19.31 12.56
CA THR A 570 -2.50 20.15 13.32
C THR A 570 -2.39 19.88 14.82
N ASN A 571 -2.76 20.81 15.68
CA ASN A 571 -2.81 20.66 17.13
C ASN A 571 -4.27 20.47 17.59
N ALA A 572 -4.55 19.39 18.30
CA ALA A 572 -5.83 19.17 18.97
C ALA A 572 -5.98 20.06 20.22
N ILE A 573 -7.14 20.72 20.34
CA ILE A 573 -7.54 21.50 21.52
C ILE A 573 -8.21 20.55 22.53
N LEU A 574 -7.54 20.28 23.64
CA LEU A 574 -8.01 19.38 24.70
C LEU A 574 -8.30 20.16 25.99
N LYS A 575 -9.37 19.78 26.71
CA LYS A 575 -9.59 20.21 28.11
C LYS A 575 -9.73 19.00 29.01
N PHE A 576 -9.04 19.04 30.14
CA PHE A 576 -8.94 17.92 31.07
C PHE A 576 -9.91 18.06 32.25
N ASP A 577 -10.47 16.95 32.71
CA ASP A 577 -11.14 16.80 34.01
C ASP A 577 -10.65 15.53 34.72
N LEU A 578 -11.15 15.25 35.94
CA LEU A 578 -10.65 14.13 36.76
C LEU A 578 -10.98 12.75 36.17
N ASP A 579 -11.89 12.67 35.19
CA ASP A 579 -12.42 11.44 34.60
C ASP A 579 -12.02 11.26 33.11
N GLY A 580 -11.41 12.28 32.48
CA GLY A 580 -10.94 12.21 31.10
C GLY A 580 -10.60 13.56 30.47
N PHE A 581 -10.74 13.65 29.14
CA PHE A 581 -10.62 14.90 28.40
C PHE A 581 -11.73 15.07 27.37
N THR A 582 -12.04 16.32 27.05
CA THR A 582 -12.92 16.69 25.93
C THR A 582 -12.08 17.34 24.83
N LEU A 583 -12.12 16.77 23.62
CA LEU A 583 -11.56 17.36 22.39
C LEU A 583 -12.54 18.40 21.86
N TYR A 584 -12.18 19.68 21.91
CA TYR A 584 -13.03 20.80 21.48
C TYR A 584 -12.90 21.13 19.99
N GLY A 585 -11.87 20.60 19.33
CA GLY A 585 -11.54 20.91 17.95
C GLY A 585 -10.02 20.93 17.76
N TYR A 586 -9.58 21.60 16.70
CA TYR A 586 -8.18 21.74 16.35
C TYR A 586 -7.81 23.24 16.30
N GLU A 587 -6.57 23.58 16.62
CA GLU A 587 -6.09 24.98 16.56
C GLU A 587 -6.03 25.49 15.12
N GLU A 588 -5.71 24.61 14.17
CA GLU A 588 -5.64 24.89 12.74
C GLU A 588 -6.87 24.37 11.98
N ASP A 589 -7.22 25.05 10.89
CA ASP A 589 -8.29 24.66 9.96
C ASP A 589 -7.69 24.26 8.60
N ASN A 590 -6.91 23.18 8.62
CA ASN A 590 -6.07 22.71 7.53
C ASN A 590 -6.44 21.26 7.14
N LEU A 591 -6.02 20.78 5.98
CA LEU A 591 -6.28 19.44 5.48
C LEU A 591 -5.96 18.35 6.53
N MET A 592 -4.93 18.51 7.36
CA MET A 592 -4.65 17.59 8.47
C MET A 592 -5.73 17.61 9.54
N SER A 593 -6.22 18.78 9.98
CA SER A 593 -7.29 18.89 10.97
C SER A 593 -8.61 18.38 10.43
N LYS A 594 -8.87 18.62 9.15
CA LYS A 594 -10.02 18.09 8.42
C LYS A 594 -9.95 16.56 8.34
N ASN A 595 -8.78 15.99 8.04
CA ASN A 595 -8.56 14.54 7.99
C ASN A 595 -8.62 13.89 9.39
N ALA A 596 -7.97 14.50 10.38
CA ALA A 596 -8.01 14.06 11.78
C ALA A 596 -9.44 14.09 12.36
N THR A 597 -10.29 15.00 11.88
CA THR A 597 -11.72 15.03 12.26
C THR A 597 -12.51 13.85 11.68
N LEU A 598 -12.11 13.29 10.53
CA LEU A 598 -12.80 12.15 9.91
C LEU A 598 -12.67 10.86 10.74
N ASP A 599 -11.52 10.71 11.41
CA ASP A 599 -11.15 9.59 12.29
C ASP A 599 -11.01 10.03 13.76
N ILE A 600 -11.83 10.99 14.20
CA ILE A 600 -11.72 11.64 15.51
C ILE A 600 -11.68 10.66 16.68
N ASP A 601 -12.35 9.52 16.58
CA ASP A 601 -12.37 8.50 17.64
C ASP A 601 -11.06 7.70 17.70
N LEU A 602 -10.39 7.49 16.56
CA LEU A 602 -9.03 6.93 16.51
C LEU A 602 -8.02 7.89 17.14
N TRP A 603 -8.07 9.18 16.78
CA TRP A 603 -7.17 10.18 17.33
C TRP A 603 -7.46 10.51 18.80
N LYS A 604 -8.72 10.44 19.23
CA LYS A 604 -9.08 10.46 20.65
C LYS A 604 -8.46 9.28 21.37
N GLN A 605 -8.53 8.06 20.84
CA GLN A 605 -7.88 6.89 21.43
C GLN A 605 -6.35 7.05 21.52
N GLN A 606 -5.70 7.54 20.46
CA GLN A 606 -4.25 7.79 20.49
C GLN A 606 -3.87 8.94 21.44
N ALA A 607 -4.65 10.02 21.50
CA ALA A 607 -4.45 11.08 22.49
C ALA A 607 -4.68 10.57 23.93
N ILE A 608 -5.65 9.66 24.14
CA ILE A 608 -5.85 8.92 25.40
C ILE A 608 -4.60 8.09 25.72
N GLU A 609 -4.01 7.39 24.75
CA GLU A 609 -2.81 6.57 24.94
C GLU A 609 -1.57 7.41 25.25
N ILE A 610 -1.35 8.52 24.53
CA ILE A 610 -0.26 9.46 24.80
C ILE A 610 -0.41 10.06 26.20
N MET A 611 -1.62 10.44 26.60
CA MET A 611 -1.88 10.96 27.94
C MET A 611 -1.74 9.89 29.02
N LYS A 612 -2.20 8.65 28.78
CA LYS A 612 -1.95 7.51 29.67
C LYS A 612 -0.45 7.23 29.82
N SER A 613 0.33 7.39 28.75
CA SER A 613 1.79 7.29 28.79
C SER A 613 2.39 8.38 29.67
N LYS A 614 2.04 9.64 29.46
CA LYS A 614 2.52 10.76 30.29
C LYS A 614 2.15 10.60 31.77
N GLN A 615 0.91 10.17 32.05
CA GLN A 615 0.46 9.83 33.40
C GLN A 615 1.28 8.68 34.02
N SER A 616 1.62 7.67 33.23
CA SER A 616 2.45 6.54 33.67
C SER A 616 3.89 6.97 33.93
N ASP A 617 4.49 7.78 33.06
CA ASP A 617 5.84 8.31 33.22
C ASP A 617 5.95 9.18 34.49
N LEU A 618 4.94 10.02 34.75
CA LEU A 618 4.90 10.84 35.96
C LEU A 618 4.74 9.96 37.22
N THR A 619 3.91 8.91 37.13
CA THR A 619 3.73 7.92 38.21
C THR A 619 5.04 7.18 38.50
N VAL A 620 5.77 6.75 37.47
CA VAL A 620 7.07 6.07 37.59
C VAL A 620 8.11 7.01 38.20
N ALA A 621 8.17 8.26 37.76
CA ALA A 621 9.09 9.26 38.33
C ALA A 621 8.83 9.48 39.83
N MET A 622 7.55 9.62 40.22
CA MET A 622 7.16 9.71 41.63
C MET A 622 7.54 8.45 42.40
N PHE A 623 7.20 7.27 41.86
CA PHE A 623 7.46 5.99 42.51
C PHE A 623 8.96 5.75 42.72
N GLN A 624 9.81 6.02 41.72
CA GLN A 624 11.27 5.89 41.83
C GLN A 624 11.87 6.83 42.88
N TYR A 625 11.40 8.07 42.92
CA TYR A 625 11.85 9.04 43.90
C TYR A 625 11.43 8.63 45.32
N LEU A 626 10.18 8.20 45.50
CA LEU A 626 9.67 7.70 46.78
C LEU A 626 10.38 6.41 47.23
N LYS A 627 10.73 5.51 46.28
CA LYS A 627 11.45 4.27 46.55
C LYS A 627 12.92 4.52 46.93
N THR A 628 13.57 5.50 46.31
CA THR A 628 15.00 5.81 46.51
C THR A 628 15.21 6.69 47.74
N ASP A 629 14.37 7.70 47.92
CA ASP A 629 14.54 8.73 48.94
C ASP A 629 13.59 8.55 50.15
N GLY A 630 12.71 7.55 50.11
CA GLY A 630 11.69 7.28 51.13
C GLY A 630 10.48 8.21 51.05
N ASP A 631 9.52 8.02 51.97
CA ASP A 631 8.23 8.72 51.98
C ASP A 631 8.36 10.26 51.98
N LYS A 632 7.50 10.95 51.23
CA LYS A 632 7.53 12.42 51.04
C LYS A 632 6.20 13.06 51.36
N THR A 633 6.21 14.27 51.90
CA THR A 633 4.99 15.09 51.97
C THR A 633 4.58 15.53 50.55
N PRO A 634 3.28 15.81 50.28
CA PRO A 634 2.83 16.32 48.98
C PRO A 634 3.62 17.53 48.49
N LYS A 635 3.99 18.43 49.40
CA LYS A 635 4.82 19.60 49.09
C LYS A 635 6.25 19.25 48.67
N GLN A 636 6.87 18.25 49.29
CA GLN A 636 8.20 17.79 48.89
C GLN A 636 8.17 17.12 47.52
N LEU A 637 7.13 16.32 47.25
CA LEU A 637 6.95 15.66 45.96
C LEU A 637 6.64 16.68 44.85
N HIS A 638 5.81 17.69 45.14
CA HIS A 638 5.54 18.82 44.25
C HIS A 638 6.81 19.58 43.85
N ASN A 639 7.68 19.90 44.81
CA ASN A 639 8.93 20.59 44.54
C ASN A 639 9.88 19.74 43.68
N PHE A 640 9.97 18.44 43.96
CA PHE A 640 10.75 17.51 43.15
C PHE A 640 10.27 17.47 41.70
N LEU A 641 8.96 17.32 41.49
CA LEU A 641 8.37 17.26 40.16
C LEU A 641 8.54 18.57 39.39
N LYS A 642 8.39 19.74 40.05
CA LYS A 642 8.70 21.03 39.43
C LYS A 642 10.16 21.22 39.05
N GLU A 643 11.08 20.57 39.76
CA GLU A 643 12.52 20.73 39.49
C GLU A 643 13.01 19.73 38.44
N LYS A 644 12.56 18.48 38.49
CA LYS A 644 13.09 17.37 37.68
C LYS A 644 12.20 16.93 36.52
N HIS A 645 10.90 17.21 36.60
CA HIS A 645 9.89 16.74 35.65
C HIS A 645 8.86 17.85 35.36
N ALA A 646 9.30 19.10 35.23
CA ALA A 646 8.43 20.27 35.15
C ALA A 646 7.39 20.17 34.03
N ASP A 647 7.85 19.84 32.81
CA ASP A 647 6.99 19.75 31.62
C ASP A 647 5.96 18.62 31.77
N LEU A 648 6.39 17.46 32.24
CA LEU A 648 5.54 16.30 32.46
C LEU A 648 4.52 16.52 33.59
N TYR A 649 4.91 17.22 34.65
CA TYR A 649 4.04 17.54 35.78
C TYR A 649 3.01 18.62 35.42
N GLU A 650 3.40 19.59 34.60
CA GLU A 650 2.49 20.59 34.04
C GLU A 650 1.46 19.93 33.12
N ASP A 651 1.91 19.07 32.21
CA ASP A 651 1.04 18.39 31.23
C ASP A 651 -0.04 17.51 31.87
N VAL A 652 0.25 16.89 33.03
CA VAL A 652 -0.65 15.91 33.66
C VAL A 652 -1.46 16.51 34.81
N LEU A 653 -0.90 17.45 35.58
CA LEU A 653 -1.50 17.97 36.81
C LEU A 653 -1.49 19.49 36.92
N GLU A 654 -1.14 20.22 35.85
CA GLU A 654 -1.04 21.69 35.84
C GLU A 654 -0.11 22.22 36.95
N SER A 655 0.90 21.42 37.31
CA SER A 655 1.78 21.68 38.43
C SER A 655 1.04 22.04 39.74
N ASP A 656 -0.14 21.47 39.98
CA ASP A 656 -0.97 21.76 41.15
C ASP A 656 -0.72 20.75 42.29
N GLU A 657 -0.37 21.27 43.48
CA GLU A 657 -0.05 20.45 44.66
C GLU A 657 -1.27 19.69 45.21
N LYS A 658 -2.46 20.29 45.14
CA LYS A 658 -3.70 19.66 45.64
C LYS A 658 -4.15 18.54 44.72
N LYS A 659 -4.10 18.76 43.40
CA LYS A 659 -4.33 17.73 42.39
C LYS A 659 -3.32 16.61 42.54
N LEU A 660 -2.03 16.91 42.76
CA LEU A 660 -0.99 15.91 43.02
C LEU A 660 -1.31 15.02 44.21
N LYS A 661 -1.71 15.60 45.35
CA LYS A 661 -2.08 14.78 46.53
C LYS A 661 -3.21 13.81 46.19
N GLN A 662 -4.30 14.31 45.62
CA GLN A 662 -5.47 13.49 45.29
C GLN A 662 -5.19 12.44 44.21
N TRP A 663 -4.38 12.81 43.22
CA TRP A 663 -4.06 11.96 42.07
C TRP A 663 -3.03 10.87 42.41
N SER A 664 -2.03 11.18 43.25
CA SER A 664 -0.94 10.27 43.59
C SER A 664 -1.40 9.00 44.31
N VAL A 665 -2.39 9.11 45.21
CA VAL A 665 -2.90 7.99 46.02
C VAL A 665 -3.87 7.08 45.25
N LEU A 666 -4.24 7.47 44.03
CA LEU A 666 -5.04 6.68 43.09
C LEU A 666 -4.17 5.87 42.12
N ARG A 667 -2.83 5.97 42.23
CA ARG A 667 -1.90 5.30 41.33
C ARG A 667 -1.34 4.04 41.97
N ASP A 668 -1.33 2.97 41.18
CA ASP A 668 -0.80 1.68 41.61
C ASP A 668 0.64 1.78 42.11
N GLY A 669 0.87 1.23 43.31
CA GLY A 669 2.17 1.24 43.97
C GLY A 669 2.48 2.52 44.76
N ILE A 670 1.56 3.49 44.83
CA ILE A 670 1.72 4.70 45.63
C ILE A 670 0.56 4.81 46.63
N SER A 671 0.89 4.90 47.92
CA SER A 671 -0.09 4.96 49.02
C SER A 671 0.17 6.12 49.99
N GLU A 672 -0.85 6.51 50.77
CA GLU A 672 -0.68 7.50 51.83
C GLU A 672 -0.43 6.80 53.18
N LYS A 673 0.69 7.13 53.83
CA LYS A 673 1.08 6.65 55.17
C LYS A 673 1.51 7.86 56.01
N ASP A 674 0.88 8.08 57.16
CA ASP A 674 1.21 9.16 58.11
C ASP A 674 1.33 10.56 57.44
N ASP A 675 0.33 10.97 56.66
CA ASP A 675 0.28 12.23 55.89
C ASP A 675 1.42 12.41 54.85
N LYS A 676 2.10 11.31 54.50
CA LYS A 676 3.12 11.26 53.46
C LYS A 676 2.73 10.26 52.37
N ILE A 677 3.18 10.54 51.16
CA ILE A 677 3.06 9.67 50.01
C ILE A 677 4.23 8.69 50.06
N SER A 678 3.95 7.41 49.90
CA SER A 678 4.87 6.28 50.07
C SER A 678 4.82 5.37 48.84
N ALA A 679 5.98 4.83 48.44
CA ALA A 679 6.04 3.77 47.45
C ALA A 679 5.81 2.42 48.13
N ASP A 680 4.91 1.61 47.58
CA ASP A 680 4.65 0.27 48.07
C ASP A 680 5.75 -0.71 47.62
N ASN A 681 6.12 -1.67 48.49
CA ASN A 681 7.16 -2.65 48.16
C ASN A 681 6.74 -3.55 47.00
N ASP A 682 7.68 -3.81 46.07
CA ASP A 682 7.52 -4.50 44.78
C ASP A 682 6.45 -5.61 44.81
N LYS A 683 5.26 -5.29 44.30
CA LYS A 683 4.20 -6.23 43.98
C LYS A 683 4.18 -6.42 42.47
N ILE A 684 5.11 -7.24 41.96
CA ILE A 684 5.04 -7.76 40.60
C ILE A 684 3.78 -8.64 40.52
N MET A 685 2.74 -8.09 39.88
CA MET A 685 1.51 -8.74 39.45
C MET A 685 0.60 -9.37 40.52
N GLN A 686 -0.23 -8.55 41.19
CA GLN A 686 -1.59 -8.85 41.68
C GLN A 686 -2.31 -7.49 41.82
N GLU A 687 -3.56 -7.22 41.47
CA GLU A 687 -4.72 -7.86 40.82
C GLU A 687 -5.67 -6.68 40.55
N GLU A 688 -6.33 -6.60 39.40
CA GLU A 688 -7.75 -6.19 39.39
C GLU A 688 -8.52 -7.09 38.43
N GLU A 689 -9.62 -7.62 38.94
CA GLU A 689 -10.52 -8.56 38.29
C GLU A 689 -11.18 -7.93 37.06
N ILE A 690 -11.12 -8.63 35.92
CA ILE A 690 -11.96 -8.33 34.76
C ILE A 690 -13.39 -8.75 35.11
N LYS A 691 -14.34 -7.80 35.03
CA LYS A 691 -15.77 -8.08 35.13
C LYS A 691 -16.18 -9.05 34.02
N LYS A 692 -16.92 -10.08 34.39
CA LYS A 692 -17.35 -11.22 33.55
C LYS A 692 -18.25 -10.87 32.34
N GLU A 693 -18.46 -9.61 32.02
CA GLU A 693 -19.52 -9.15 31.12
C GLU A 693 -19.02 -8.51 29.80
N ASP A 694 -17.70 -8.35 29.62
CA ASP A 694 -17.13 -7.63 28.45
C ASP A 694 -16.48 -8.52 27.37
N ILE A 695 -16.80 -9.82 27.29
CA ILE A 695 -16.19 -10.69 26.28
C ILE A 695 -17.26 -11.51 25.56
N LYS A 696 -17.52 -11.19 24.29
CA LYS A 696 -18.33 -12.02 23.39
C LYS A 696 -17.49 -13.24 23.00
N ALA A 697 -17.95 -14.42 23.42
CA ALA A 697 -17.40 -15.70 23.01
C ALA A 697 -17.48 -15.87 21.48
N VAL A 698 -16.36 -16.26 20.86
CA VAL A 698 -16.36 -16.87 19.53
C VAL A 698 -16.27 -18.38 19.73
N ASP A 699 -17.33 -19.07 19.30
CA ASP A 699 -17.57 -20.49 19.49
C ASP A 699 -16.48 -21.41 18.88
N GLY A 700 -16.22 -22.52 19.59
CA GLY A 700 -15.61 -23.75 19.09
C GLY A 700 -14.44 -24.28 19.95
N GLU A 701 -14.39 -25.61 20.13
CA GLU A 701 -13.59 -26.38 21.11
C GLU A 701 -12.06 -26.27 20.91
N TYR A 702 -11.37 -25.48 21.75
CA TYR A 702 -9.91 -25.53 21.92
C TYR A 702 -9.57 -26.48 23.09
N LYS A 703 -8.40 -27.12 23.08
CA LYS A 703 -7.99 -28.06 24.14
C LYS A 703 -7.34 -27.40 25.35
N THR A 704 -6.83 -26.18 25.21
CA THR A 704 -6.37 -25.36 26.34
C THR A 704 -7.53 -25.08 27.31
N PRO A 705 -7.38 -25.31 28.63
CA PRO A 705 -8.44 -25.06 29.60
C PRO A 705 -8.99 -23.62 29.48
N PRO A 706 -10.33 -23.40 29.43
CA PRO A 706 -10.92 -22.09 29.24
C PRO A 706 -10.39 -21.03 30.21
N GLU A 707 -10.13 -21.43 31.45
CA GLU A 707 -9.64 -20.58 32.51
C GLU A 707 -8.17 -20.18 32.41
N LEU A 708 -7.41 -20.78 31.47
CA LEU A 708 -6.03 -20.46 31.13
C LEU A 708 -5.89 -19.92 29.70
N ARG A 709 -7.02 -19.72 29.01
CA ARG A 709 -7.03 -19.26 27.62
C ARG A 709 -6.87 -17.75 27.50
N GLU A 710 -7.08 -17.01 28.58
CA GLU A 710 -7.00 -15.55 28.62
C GLU A 710 -6.13 -15.10 29.79
N GLY A 711 -5.45 -13.97 29.62
CA GLY A 711 -4.66 -13.34 30.66
C GLY A 711 -4.14 -11.98 30.24
N ILE A 712 -2.99 -11.61 30.78
CA ILE A 712 -2.36 -10.31 30.53
C ILE A 712 -0.92 -10.50 30.06
N PHE A 713 -0.49 -9.68 29.12
CA PHE A 713 0.89 -9.65 28.66
C PHE A 713 1.56 -8.29 28.93
N LYS A 714 2.89 -8.32 28.99
CA LYS A 714 3.75 -7.15 28.92
C LYS A 714 4.90 -7.43 27.97
N LEU A 715 5.21 -6.46 27.13
CA LEU A 715 6.29 -6.46 26.17
C LEU A 715 7.37 -5.50 26.66
N TYR A 716 8.61 -5.99 26.81
CA TYR A 716 9.72 -5.18 27.30
C TYR A 716 10.83 -5.11 26.25
N ALA A 717 11.32 -3.90 25.95
CA ALA A 717 12.61 -3.70 25.28
C ALA A 717 13.68 -3.82 26.36
N ARG A 718 14.60 -4.76 26.18
CA ARG A 718 15.71 -5.02 27.09
C ARG A 718 16.86 -4.05 26.81
N GLU A 719 17.83 -3.99 27.72
CA GLU A 719 19.04 -3.17 27.56
C GLU A 719 20.02 -3.73 26.51
N ASP A 720 19.88 -5.01 26.14
CA ASP A 720 20.64 -5.70 25.09
C ASP A 720 19.88 -5.72 23.76
N ASP A 721 19.04 -4.71 23.52
CA ASP A 721 18.20 -4.47 22.33
C ASP A 721 17.11 -5.54 22.04
N ASN A 722 17.24 -6.74 22.61
CA ASN A 722 16.27 -7.82 22.57
C ASN A 722 14.91 -7.47 23.19
N LEU A 723 13.90 -8.28 22.90
CA LEU A 723 12.54 -8.03 23.34
C LEU A 723 11.98 -9.20 24.18
N THR A 724 11.31 -8.90 25.29
CA THR A 724 10.70 -9.91 26.18
C THR A 724 9.18 -9.82 26.15
N LEU A 725 8.52 -10.90 25.74
CA LEU A 725 7.07 -11.07 25.93
C LEU A 725 6.84 -11.85 27.24
N ALA A 726 6.34 -11.15 28.24
CA ALA A 726 5.89 -11.71 29.51
C ALA A 726 4.38 -11.96 29.47
N ILE A 727 3.95 -13.16 29.82
CA ILE A 727 2.56 -13.61 29.79
C ILE A 727 2.19 -14.07 31.20
N LYS A 728 1.08 -13.58 31.75
CA LYS A 728 0.50 -14.08 33.00
C LYS A 728 -0.90 -14.65 32.76
N LEU A 729 -1.05 -15.94 33.05
CA LEU A 729 -2.30 -16.69 33.00
C LEU A 729 -2.63 -17.15 34.41
N LYS A 730 -3.65 -16.56 35.04
CA LYS A 730 -3.95 -16.76 36.47
C LYS A 730 -2.73 -16.57 37.37
N THR A 731 -2.16 -17.66 37.90
CA THR A 731 -1.00 -17.68 38.81
C THR A 731 0.31 -17.95 38.07
N GLU A 732 0.24 -18.36 36.81
CA GLU A 732 1.38 -18.84 36.03
C GLU A 732 1.95 -17.71 35.19
N ASN A 733 3.27 -17.57 35.19
CA ASN A 733 3.98 -16.58 34.39
C ASN A 733 4.88 -17.29 33.39
N MET A 734 4.88 -16.85 32.14
CA MET A 734 5.67 -17.38 31.05
C MET A 734 6.41 -16.26 30.34
N PHE A 735 7.63 -16.51 29.88
CA PHE A 735 8.47 -15.50 29.24
C PHE A 735 9.08 -16.03 27.95
N TRP A 736 8.96 -15.23 26.91
CA TRP A 736 9.71 -15.38 25.65
C TRP A 736 10.72 -14.26 25.54
N THR A 737 11.93 -14.57 25.07
CA THR A 737 12.85 -13.58 24.51
C THR A 737 12.80 -13.69 22.99
N ILE A 738 12.76 -12.56 22.29
CA ILE A 738 12.83 -12.45 20.83
C ILE A 738 14.09 -11.65 20.51
N ASN A 739 14.92 -12.20 19.62
CA ASN A 739 16.13 -11.56 19.15
C ASN A 739 15.79 -10.50 18.11
N ILE A 740 15.97 -9.25 18.49
CA ILE A 740 15.86 -8.08 17.61
C ILE A 740 16.99 -7.11 17.96
N GLU A 741 17.51 -6.42 16.96
CA GLU A 741 18.68 -5.55 17.13
C GLU A 741 18.30 -4.07 17.29
N ASN A 742 17.11 -3.66 16.86
CA ASN A 742 16.71 -2.25 16.83
C ASN A 742 15.19 -2.05 16.67
N GLU A 743 14.76 -0.79 16.78
CA GLU A 743 13.34 -0.41 16.63
C GLU A 743 12.77 -0.73 15.23
N LYS A 744 13.57 -0.71 14.15
CA LYS A 744 13.09 -1.04 12.80
C LYS A 744 12.67 -2.51 12.72
N GLU A 745 13.41 -3.41 13.35
CA GLU A 745 13.06 -4.83 13.44
C GLU A 745 11.87 -5.10 14.36
N MET A 746 11.67 -4.28 15.39
CA MET A 746 10.43 -4.30 16.17
C MET A 746 9.22 -3.93 15.27
N PHE A 747 9.35 -2.90 14.42
CA PHE A 747 8.31 -2.55 13.46
C PHE A 747 8.10 -3.64 12.39
N ASP A 748 9.16 -4.31 11.96
CA ASP A 748 9.09 -5.42 10.99
C ASP A 748 8.39 -6.65 11.59
N LEU A 749 8.74 -7.02 12.84
CA LEU A 749 8.11 -8.09 13.61
C LEU A 749 6.60 -7.87 13.77
N PHE A 750 6.17 -6.64 14.07
CA PHE A 750 4.76 -6.33 14.35
C PHE A 750 3.95 -5.81 13.15
N GLY A 751 4.60 -5.30 12.10
CA GLY A 751 3.96 -4.59 10.98
C GLY A 751 4.22 -5.18 9.59
N ALA A 752 5.28 -5.97 9.40
CA ALA A 752 5.63 -6.61 8.13
C ALA A 752 5.75 -8.15 8.23
N ALA A 753 5.36 -8.73 9.38
CA ALA A 753 5.39 -10.17 9.65
C ALA A 753 6.80 -10.81 9.56
N GLY A 754 7.85 -10.03 9.87
CA GLY A 754 9.21 -10.52 9.98
C GLY A 754 9.35 -11.65 11.00
N LYS A 755 10.21 -12.63 10.71
CA LYS A 755 10.47 -13.80 11.55
C LYS A 755 11.80 -13.64 12.28
N TYR A 756 11.73 -13.66 13.60
CA TYR A 756 12.87 -13.40 14.46
C TYR A 756 13.17 -14.58 15.38
N PRO A 757 14.44 -14.92 15.62
CA PRO A 757 14.80 -15.96 16.57
C PRO A 757 14.20 -15.67 17.96
N ALA A 758 13.76 -16.71 18.64
CA ALA A 758 13.19 -16.60 19.97
C ALA A 758 13.70 -17.71 20.88
N GLU A 759 13.50 -17.54 22.19
CA GLU A 759 13.78 -18.59 23.18
C GLU A 759 12.82 -18.50 24.36
N VAL A 760 12.62 -19.64 25.03
CA VAL A 760 11.88 -19.70 26.29
C VAL A 760 12.76 -19.18 27.41
N ALA A 761 12.37 -18.05 28.01
CA ALA A 761 13.14 -17.38 29.04
C ALA A 761 12.67 -17.78 30.46
N LYS A 762 13.63 -17.93 31.39
CA LYS A 762 13.37 -18.29 32.80
C LYS A 762 13.50 -17.13 33.77
N THR A 763 14.03 -16.00 33.32
CA THR A 763 14.27 -14.79 34.12
C THR A 763 13.77 -13.58 33.36
N VAL A 764 13.27 -12.57 34.08
CA VAL A 764 12.86 -11.28 33.51
C VAL A 764 14.03 -10.30 33.66
N PRO A 765 14.71 -9.91 32.57
CA PRO A 765 15.65 -8.80 32.61
C PRO A 765 14.89 -7.48 32.80
N LYS A 766 15.55 -6.48 33.42
CA LYS A 766 15.00 -5.12 33.49
C LYS A 766 14.97 -4.53 32.08
N GLY A 767 13.86 -3.90 31.72
CA GLY A 767 13.67 -3.31 30.41
C GLY A 767 12.54 -2.28 30.42
N LYS A 768 12.48 -1.43 29.40
CA LYS A 768 11.42 -0.44 29.22
C LYS A 768 10.17 -1.15 28.69
N VAL A 769 9.01 -0.91 29.30
CA VAL A 769 7.74 -1.44 28.78
C VAL A 769 7.46 -0.80 27.43
N VAL A 770 7.41 -1.63 26.39
CA VAL A 770 7.05 -1.25 25.02
C VAL A 770 5.55 -1.28 24.88
N ASP A 771 4.90 -2.36 25.32
CA ASP A 771 3.46 -2.56 25.21
C ASP A 771 2.94 -3.47 26.34
N SER A 772 1.64 -3.47 26.60
CA SER A 772 0.97 -4.36 27.54
C SER A 772 -0.51 -4.39 27.27
N GLY A 773 -1.16 -5.51 27.58
CA GLY A 773 -2.61 -5.61 27.40
C GLY A 773 -3.14 -6.99 27.68
N LYS A 774 -4.29 -7.32 27.11
CA LYS A 774 -4.87 -8.66 27.22
C LYS A 774 -4.18 -9.60 26.24
N ILE A 775 -4.09 -10.87 26.62
CA ILE A 775 -3.60 -11.92 25.74
C ILE A 775 -4.58 -13.08 25.75
N ARG A 776 -4.84 -13.62 24.57
CA ARG A 776 -5.65 -14.82 24.40
C ARG A 776 -4.82 -15.90 23.71
N LEU A 777 -4.92 -17.13 24.17
CA LEU A 777 -4.20 -18.26 23.61
C LEU A 777 -5.01 -18.86 22.46
N GLY A 778 -4.33 -19.06 21.34
CA GLY A 778 -4.78 -19.87 20.22
C GLY A 778 -4.38 -21.33 20.39
N ILE A 779 -3.92 -21.94 19.31
CA ILE A 779 -3.43 -23.33 19.29
C ILE A 779 -2.17 -23.47 20.14
N GLN A 780 -2.07 -24.55 20.92
CA GLN A 780 -0.93 -24.84 21.79
C GLN A 780 -0.49 -26.31 21.63
N ARG A 781 0.73 -26.55 21.13
CA ARG A 781 1.32 -27.89 20.97
C ARG A 781 2.85 -27.85 21.03
N ASP A 782 3.49 -29.01 21.14
CA ASP A 782 4.96 -29.08 21.10
C ASP A 782 5.52 -28.38 19.86
N GLY A 783 6.39 -27.39 20.06
CA GLY A 783 7.06 -26.66 18.98
C GLY A 783 6.18 -25.64 18.25
N TYR A 784 4.98 -25.32 18.75
CA TYR A 784 4.13 -24.27 18.21
C TYR A 784 3.16 -23.67 19.23
N HIS A 785 3.23 -22.35 19.41
CA HIS A 785 2.32 -21.56 20.25
C HIS A 785 1.76 -20.36 19.50
N GLU A 786 0.45 -20.13 19.64
CA GLU A 786 -0.25 -18.99 19.05
C GLU A 786 -0.82 -18.09 20.15
N TYR A 787 -0.58 -16.79 20.03
CA TYR A 787 -1.05 -15.78 20.97
C TYR A 787 -1.73 -14.63 20.23
N PHE A 788 -2.88 -14.19 20.72
CA PHE A 788 -3.54 -12.97 20.28
C PHE A 788 -3.25 -11.90 21.32
N LEU A 789 -2.49 -10.90 20.95
CA LEU A 789 -2.15 -9.76 21.78
C LEU A 789 -3.16 -8.65 21.49
N GLU A 790 -3.87 -8.20 22.53
CA GLU A 790 -4.71 -7.00 22.52
C GLU A 790 -4.01 -5.97 23.42
N GLY A 791 -2.92 -5.41 22.89
CA GLY A 791 -2.05 -4.45 23.54
C GLY A 791 -2.53 -3.00 23.42
N ASN A 792 -1.88 -2.10 24.15
CA ASN A 792 -2.09 -0.65 24.02
C ASN A 792 -1.42 -0.07 22.76
N LYS A 793 -0.43 -0.77 22.17
CA LYS A 793 0.25 -0.34 20.94
C LYS A 793 0.07 -1.32 19.79
N PHE A 794 0.01 -2.62 20.08
CA PHE A 794 -0.11 -3.67 19.08
C PHE A 794 -1.33 -4.54 19.36
N GLU A 795 -2.26 -4.58 18.41
CA GLU A 795 -3.32 -5.59 18.34
C GLU A 795 -2.97 -6.57 17.22
N THR A 796 -2.51 -7.77 17.57
CA THR A 796 -1.94 -8.69 16.59
C THR A 796 -1.90 -10.13 17.06
N LYS A 797 -1.84 -11.05 16.10
CA LYS A 797 -1.64 -12.47 16.31
C LYS A 797 -0.16 -12.83 16.15
N MET A 798 0.43 -13.33 17.22
CA MET A 798 1.79 -13.82 17.28
C MET A 798 1.88 -15.34 17.17
N HIS A 799 2.86 -15.79 16.40
CA HIS A 799 3.26 -17.17 16.22
C HIS A 799 4.63 -17.39 16.83
N TYR A 800 4.79 -18.49 17.58
CA TYR A 800 6.08 -19.03 17.99
C TYR A 800 6.16 -20.45 17.44
N ARG A 801 7.15 -20.75 16.61
CA ARG A 801 7.29 -22.07 15.99
C ARG A 801 8.72 -22.54 15.94
N VAL A 802 8.94 -23.81 16.24
CA VAL A 802 10.22 -24.46 15.97
C VAL A 802 10.33 -24.78 14.49
N LEU A 803 11.32 -24.18 13.85
CA LEU A 803 11.65 -24.40 12.45
C LEU A 803 13.13 -24.75 12.34
N LYS A 804 13.49 -25.44 11.26
CA LYS A 804 14.88 -25.76 10.95
C LYS A 804 15.43 -24.65 10.04
N VAL A 805 16.35 -23.85 10.58
CA VAL A 805 17.04 -22.76 9.88
C VAL A 805 18.50 -23.16 9.79
N ASP A 806 19.07 -23.20 8.58
CA ASP A 806 20.47 -23.56 8.32
C ASP A 806 20.96 -24.87 8.96
N GLY A 807 20.06 -25.85 9.12
CA GLY A 807 20.41 -27.13 9.71
C GLY A 807 20.08 -27.27 11.20
N GLU A 808 19.84 -26.16 11.89
CA GLU A 808 19.60 -26.11 13.33
C GLU A 808 18.13 -25.85 13.66
N GLN A 809 17.63 -26.49 14.72
CA GLN A 809 16.28 -26.21 15.22
C GLN A 809 16.32 -24.99 16.12
N MET A 810 15.47 -24.01 15.84
CA MET A 810 15.28 -22.83 16.70
C MET A 810 13.83 -22.40 16.73
N TRP A 811 13.46 -21.65 17.76
CA TRP A 811 12.18 -20.96 17.78
C TRP A 811 12.26 -19.71 16.92
N LEU A 812 11.25 -19.50 16.10
CA LEU A 812 11.00 -18.24 15.42
C LEU A 812 9.70 -17.63 15.92
N ALA A 813 9.70 -16.33 16.18
CA ALA A 813 8.56 -15.51 16.53
C ALA A 813 8.21 -14.55 15.39
N TRP A 814 6.92 -14.43 15.05
CA TRP A 814 6.44 -13.46 14.05
C TRP A 814 4.96 -13.11 14.23
N THR A 815 4.50 -12.01 13.63
CA THR A 815 3.07 -11.71 13.51
C THR A 815 2.47 -12.27 12.23
N GLY A 816 1.24 -12.78 12.27
CA GLY A 816 0.59 -13.32 11.07
C GLY A 816 -0.02 -12.23 10.18
N PHE A 817 0.13 -12.33 8.85
CA PHE A 817 -0.55 -11.44 7.88
C PHE A 817 -2.10 -11.49 7.98
N LYS A 818 -2.65 -12.64 8.41
CA LYS A 818 -4.08 -12.83 8.69
C LYS A 818 -4.29 -12.91 10.21
N GLN A 819 -5.13 -12.03 10.75
CA GLN A 819 -5.46 -11.97 12.18
C GLN A 819 -6.49 -13.02 12.63
N THR A 820 -7.02 -13.81 11.70
CA THR A 820 -7.93 -14.93 12.00
C THR A 820 -7.17 -16.09 12.66
N PRO A 821 -7.80 -16.87 13.56
CA PRO A 821 -7.17 -18.04 14.16
C PRO A 821 -6.71 -19.08 13.15
N ALA A 822 -5.61 -19.77 13.45
CA ALA A 822 -5.18 -20.93 12.67
C ALA A 822 -6.19 -22.09 12.78
N ASP A 823 -6.15 -23.02 11.82
CA ASP A 823 -7.01 -24.21 11.83
C ASP A 823 -6.74 -25.05 13.09
N LYS A 824 -7.81 -25.40 13.82
CA LYS A 824 -7.76 -26.07 15.11
C LYS A 824 -7.22 -27.52 15.01
N GLU A 825 -7.04 -28.04 13.81
CA GLU A 825 -6.39 -29.32 13.56
C GLU A 825 -4.96 -29.34 14.14
N GLY A 826 -4.77 -30.15 15.20
CA GLY A 826 -3.47 -30.35 15.84
C GLY A 826 -3.24 -29.56 17.13
N ASP A 827 -4.26 -28.87 17.68
CA ASP A 827 -4.18 -28.34 19.05
C ASP A 827 -4.04 -29.49 20.06
N GLU A 828 -3.04 -29.41 20.95
CA GLU A 828 -2.76 -30.38 22.00
C GLU A 828 -3.05 -29.81 23.41
N GLY A 829 -3.35 -28.51 23.51
CA GLY A 829 -3.58 -27.82 24.78
C GLY A 829 -2.31 -27.62 25.62
N LYS A 830 -1.12 -27.71 25.03
CA LYS A 830 0.18 -27.55 25.72
C LYS A 830 0.54 -26.08 25.94
N TRP A 831 -0.24 -25.39 26.77
CA TRP A 831 -0.10 -23.95 26.99
C TRP A 831 1.15 -23.56 27.81
N ASN A 832 1.66 -24.46 28.66
CA ASN A 832 2.84 -24.19 29.49
C ASN A 832 4.13 -24.37 28.66
N ILE A 833 4.72 -23.26 28.22
CA ILE A 833 5.92 -23.26 27.37
C ILE A 833 7.15 -23.90 28.05
N TYR A 834 7.16 -23.98 29.39
CA TYR A 834 8.25 -24.65 30.13
C TYR A 834 8.17 -26.16 30.12
N GLU A 835 7.05 -26.72 29.66
CA GLU A 835 6.84 -28.15 29.47
C GLU A 835 6.96 -28.55 28.00
N ASP A 836 7.12 -27.58 27.09
CA ASP A 836 7.33 -27.82 25.67
C ASP A 836 8.63 -28.62 25.44
N ARG A 837 8.58 -29.60 24.53
CA ARG A 837 9.74 -30.44 24.16
C ARG A 837 10.99 -29.64 23.77
N TYR A 838 10.81 -28.44 23.21
CA TYR A 838 11.85 -27.57 22.69
C TYR A 838 12.17 -26.37 23.58
N ASN A 839 11.76 -26.38 24.86
CA ASN A 839 11.97 -25.27 25.80
C ASN A 839 13.44 -24.93 26.13
N LYS A 840 14.40 -25.70 25.60
CA LYS A 840 15.85 -25.50 25.82
C LYS A 840 16.61 -25.02 24.58
N LEU A 841 15.92 -24.77 23.46
CA LEU A 841 16.58 -24.21 22.28
C LEU A 841 17.01 -22.77 22.58
N PRO A 842 18.30 -22.44 22.47
CA PRO A 842 18.81 -21.09 22.73
C PRO A 842 18.61 -20.17 21.52
N LEU A 843 18.77 -18.87 21.73
CA LEU A 843 19.01 -17.94 20.62
C LEU A 843 20.31 -18.30 19.86
N PRO A 844 20.35 -18.12 18.52
CA PRO A 844 21.56 -18.28 17.74
C PRO A 844 22.62 -17.25 18.19
N THR A 845 23.86 -17.68 18.31
CA THR A 845 25.00 -16.81 18.61
C THR A 845 25.59 -16.28 17.31
N GLU A 846 25.88 -14.97 17.23
CA GLU A 846 26.62 -14.38 16.11
C GLU A 846 28.01 -15.04 15.96
N GLU A 847 28.28 -15.62 14.78
CA GLU A 847 29.64 -15.96 14.30
C GLU A 847 30.11 -14.97 13.25
#